data_AF-A0AAJ2UAR4-F1
#
_entry.id   AF-A0AAJ2UAR4-F1
#
_cell.length_a   1.000
_cell.length_b   1.000
_cell.length_c   1.000
_cell.angle_alpha   90.00
_cell.angle_beta   90.00
_cell.angle_gamma   90.00
#
_symmetry.space_group_name_H-M   'P 1'
#
loop_
_entity.id
_entity.type
_entity.pdbx_description
1 polymer ?
#
loop_
_entity_poly.entity_id
_entity_poly.type
_entity_poly.pdbx_seq_one_letter_code
_entity_poly.pdbx_strand_id
1 'polypeptide(L)'
;MSLTTNPTRFFGLGGMQEIGKSTLIIEDNYDIVIIDAGIKFANLFSTGIKGMVPNYQYLLKNQAKIRGIFITHGHEDHIGGIVYLVQEVQIKKIFAPKIAIEYLKAKFVDHKIKKEIEFVEIKKDDVYYFESFKVDFWTAQHSIPDAFGVRVTSKHGSIMCTGDFRFDYTPIGNYTDFDKLKQIGKNNLTVLFSDSTNAMRPNHSPSERDILADIEMHMRAASRKIIITAFASNLTRIKALIEIGIKLDKKILVFGRSMVNGINIGRRSGYINAPDEAFLGKNLSGVEENQMLILTTGSQGEQLAALDRMSNKKHPKISIEPRDMVIFSSSPIPGNKIKIEHLINRLYKLGAIIKENGPDGYLHTSGHAYKSEHEKIFQLTKPKYFFPYHGEYRMALAHSQTAIESGVNPKNVIIPDNGEVFEIVNQEVRKTKRKIPCEPIYIDGDTISRDNSRIINERQYMRENGVVFIFVPFDKKNNEIKGRISIITKGVFSIRTGSPIIADIRRISYSSIRFFVQKDPNWSMPQLKQLLKNRLGSYFHRSKRWNPVVLSKFIFVDEKFDFLANYEQKEAEKFVDYKATQTKLANPVNKKVVKPNPNNKSSSLNSQKNGNSSENIAVKSNNLSKKNLNYYNIQKSTDEKLNKPSKKIIPNKITKKSLNSQNFVKNEAQTNSNQEKTFANSESLQNKKTWIQSKKPNYLTTNLANSGDNLNTKNIQAKFRKNQNTANFKQLFPKNIKENPVAFSKNADSDNFGNLNYNNKKYNKNSKNLNPNFVKKQTLGLKNNKICPVFYPKSPDSTQANFHKKPIASKKNYKSQNLNDKIGKSENSKSKQTTESN
;
A
#
# COMPACT_ATOMS: atom_id res chain seq x y z
N MET A 1 -15.93 -46.11 12.74
CA MET A 1 -15.99 -44.69 13.18
C MET A 1 -15.39 -43.81 12.10
N SER A 2 -15.95 -42.63 11.84
CA SER A 2 -15.31 -41.65 10.94
C SER A 2 -14.32 -40.81 11.75
N LEU A 3 -13.01 -40.97 11.50
CA LEU A 3 -12.01 -40.04 12.01
C LEU A 3 -12.16 -38.72 11.26
N THR A 4 -12.70 -37.72 11.93
CA THR A 4 -12.88 -36.36 11.38
C THR A 4 -11.52 -35.71 11.13
N THR A 5 -11.03 -35.83 9.90
CA THR A 5 -9.78 -35.18 9.47
C THR A 5 -9.88 -33.68 9.71
N ASN A 6 -9.07 -33.18 10.65
CA ASN A 6 -8.93 -31.76 10.97
C ASN A 6 -7.96 -31.13 9.95
N PRO A 7 -8.44 -30.43 8.91
CA PRO A 7 -7.60 -29.99 7.81
C PRO A 7 -6.90 -28.67 8.15
N THR A 8 -5.71 -28.46 7.59
CA THR A 8 -5.08 -27.13 7.63
C THR A 8 -5.76 -26.24 6.60
N ARG A 9 -6.32 -25.12 7.03
CA ARG A 9 -7.02 -24.16 6.17
C ARG A 9 -6.18 -22.90 5.97
N PHE A 10 -6.37 -22.23 4.84
CA PHE A 10 -5.69 -20.98 4.55
C PHE A 10 -6.53 -20.04 3.68
N PHE A 11 -6.34 -18.74 3.87
CA PHE A 11 -7.01 -17.67 3.13
C PHE A 11 -6.32 -16.32 3.35
N GLY A 12 -6.37 -15.42 2.36
CA GLY A 12 -5.99 -14.02 2.54
C GLY A 12 -7.15 -13.19 3.09
N LEU A 13 -6.91 -12.36 4.11
CA LEU A 13 -7.79 -11.22 4.44
C LEU A 13 -7.43 -9.99 3.57
N GLY A 14 -6.21 -9.95 3.05
CA GLY A 14 -5.72 -8.95 2.11
C GLY A 14 -4.43 -9.38 1.41
N GLY A 15 -4.11 -8.71 0.30
CA GLY A 15 -2.96 -9.03 -0.57
C GLY A 15 -3.29 -10.01 -1.71
N MET A 16 -4.53 -10.50 -1.81
CA MET A 16 -4.99 -11.31 -2.96
C MET A 16 -5.54 -10.40 -4.06
N GLN A 17 -5.04 -10.56 -5.30
CA GLN A 17 -5.38 -9.73 -6.48
C GLN A 17 -5.17 -8.21 -6.29
N GLU A 18 -4.31 -7.82 -5.35
CA GLU A 18 -3.97 -6.43 -5.06
C GLU A 18 -2.55 -6.28 -4.53
N ILE A 19 -2.00 -5.07 -4.65
CA ILE A 19 -0.83 -4.63 -3.87
C ILE A 19 -1.34 -3.95 -2.60
N GLY A 20 -0.71 -4.24 -1.46
CA GLY A 20 -1.04 -3.69 -0.15
C GLY A 20 -2.09 -4.46 0.64
N LYS A 21 -2.18 -4.14 1.93
CA LYS A 21 -2.93 -4.85 2.98
C LYS A 21 -2.63 -6.35 3.08
N SER A 22 -1.37 -6.74 2.88
CA SER A 22 -0.89 -8.13 2.98
C SER A 22 -1.27 -8.73 4.34
N THR A 23 -2.12 -9.76 4.34
CA THR A 23 -2.53 -10.52 5.54
C THR A 23 -2.98 -11.92 5.13
N LEU A 24 -2.11 -12.93 5.32
CA LEU A 24 -2.38 -14.33 5.04
C LEU A 24 -2.63 -15.10 6.34
N ILE A 25 -3.74 -15.83 6.42
CA ILE A 25 -4.15 -16.63 7.57
C ILE A 25 -3.92 -18.12 7.26
N ILE A 26 -3.32 -18.83 8.22
CA ILE A 26 -3.19 -20.29 8.21
C ILE A 26 -3.74 -20.79 9.55
N GLU A 27 -4.72 -21.70 9.51
CA GLU A 27 -5.45 -22.16 10.70
C GLU A 27 -5.74 -23.66 10.69
N ASP A 28 -6.06 -24.21 11.85
CA ASP A 28 -6.78 -25.48 11.97
C ASP A 28 -7.79 -25.42 13.15
N ASN A 29 -8.16 -26.56 13.73
CA ASN A 29 -9.02 -26.57 14.91
C ASN A 29 -8.35 -26.00 16.18
N TYR A 30 -7.02 -25.99 16.31
CA TYR A 30 -6.29 -25.58 17.52
C TYR A 30 -5.59 -24.23 17.36
N ASP A 31 -4.88 -24.05 16.23
CA ASP A 31 -3.93 -22.95 16.04
C ASP A 31 -4.38 -21.97 14.95
N ILE A 32 -4.00 -20.70 15.11
CA ILE A 32 -3.98 -19.69 14.05
C ILE A 32 -2.59 -19.05 13.99
N VAL A 33 -2.00 -19.07 12.80
CA VAL A 33 -0.80 -18.33 12.41
C VAL A 33 -1.21 -17.24 11.42
N ILE A 34 -0.73 -16.02 11.65
CA ILE A 34 -0.94 -14.86 10.79
C ILE A 34 0.41 -14.50 10.15
N ILE A 35 0.46 -14.38 8.83
CA ILE A 35 1.62 -13.86 8.09
C ILE A 35 1.27 -12.47 7.58
N ASP A 36 2.01 -11.47 8.09
CA ASP A 36 1.82 -10.03 7.90
C ASP A 36 0.43 -9.46 8.30
N ALA A 37 0.37 -8.15 8.51
CA ALA A 37 -0.86 -7.38 8.71
C ALA A 37 -0.68 -5.93 8.23
N GLY A 38 -0.83 -5.73 6.92
CA GLY A 38 -0.52 -4.48 6.23
C GLY A 38 -1.62 -3.42 6.15
N ILE A 39 -1.23 -2.22 5.69
CA ILE A 39 -2.14 -1.19 5.18
C ILE A 39 -2.18 -1.22 3.64
N LYS A 40 -3.26 -0.73 3.03
CA LYS A 40 -3.30 -0.36 1.61
C LYS A 40 -3.54 1.14 1.49
N PHE A 41 -2.66 1.87 0.81
CA PHE A 41 -2.77 3.31 0.69
C PHE A 41 -3.98 3.75 -0.15
N ALA A 42 -4.54 4.92 0.18
CA ALA A 42 -5.64 5.52 -0.57
C ALA A 42 -5.19 5.88 -2.00
N ASN A 43 -6.01 5.54 -3.00
CA ASN A 43 -5.77 5.94 -4.39
C ASN A 43 -6.36 7.34 -4.70
N LEU A 44 -6.10 7.86 -5.90
CA LEU A 44 -6.55 9.19 -6.35
C LEU A 44 -8.08 9.38 -6.37
N PHE A 45 -8.86 8.30 -6.33
CA PHE A 45 -10.32 8.33 -6.34
C PHE A 45 -10.90 8.30 -4.92
N SER A 46 -10.20 7.69 -3.96
CA SER A 46 -10.60 7.57 -2.55
C SER A 46 -10.32 8.85 -1.74
N THR A 47 -11.00 9.95 -2.06
CA THR A 47 -10.76 11.26 -1.43
C THR A 47 -11.13 11.29 0.06
N GLY A 48 -10.20 11.76 0.90
CA GLY A 48 -10.44 11.99 2.33
C GLY A 48 -10.24 10.76 3.23
N ILE A 49 -9.46 9.76 2.78
CA ILE A 49 -8.94 8.70 3.65
C ILE A 49 -7.42 8.62 3.54
N LYS A 50 -6.75 8.07 4.56
CA LYS A 50 -5.30 7.76 4.50
C LYS A 50 -5.05 6.41 3.81
N GLY A 51 -5.91 5.43 4.05
CA GLY A 51 -5.78 4.07 3.53
C GLY A 51 -6.87 3.13 4.02
N MET A 52 -6.62 1.83 3.86
CA MET A 52 -7.50 0.72 4.21
C MET A 52 -6.72 -0.36 4.96
N VAL A 53 -7.41 -1.12 5.82
CA VAL A 53 -6.94 -2.37 6.42
C VAL A 53 -7.97 -3.49 6.21
N PRO A 54 -7.60 -4.77 6.38
CA PRO A 54 -8.55 -5.88 6.28
C PRO A 54 -9.61 -5.88 7.38
N ASN A 55 -10.66 -6.69 7.19
CA ASN A 55 -11.70 -6.92 8.18
C ASN A 55 -11.24 -7.96 9.23
N TYR A 56 -10.76 -7.48 10.39
CA TYR A 56 -10.25 -8.36 11.46
C TYR A 56 -11.33 -9.04 12.31
N GLN A 57 -12.62 -8.87 11.98
CA GLN A 57 -13.74 -9.46 12.72
C GLN A 57 -13.69 -11.00 12.78
N TYR A 58 -12.98 -11.65 11.84
CA TYR A 58 -12.67 -13.08 11.90
C TYR A 58 -11.70 -13.43 13.02
N LEU A 59 -10.59 -12.69 13.12
CA LEU A 59 -9.54 -12.91 14.11
C LEU A 59 -10.06 -12.61 15.52
N LEU A 60 -10.84 -11.54 15.70
CA LEU A 60 -11.51 -11.22 16.95
C LEU A 60 -12.39 -12.38 17.47
N LYS A 61 -13.11 -13.07 16.58
CA LYS A 61 -13.95 -14.24 16.94
C LYS A 61 -13.15 -15.50 17.30
N ASN A 62 -11.89 -15.60 16.87
CA ASN A 62 -11.06 -16.79 17.05
C ASN A 62 -9.77 -16.52 17.87
N GLN A 63 -9.68 -15.36 18.54
CA GLN A 63 -8.43 -14.84 19.08
C GLN A 63 -7.70 -15.77 20.08
N ALA A 64 -8.44 -16.64 20.77
CA ALA A 64 -7.86 -17.64 21.67
C ALA A 64 -6.92 -18.65 20.99
N LYS A 65 -7.03 -18.84 19.66
CA LYS A 65 -6.17 -19.73 18.86
C LYS A 65 -4.90 -19.05 18.33
N ILE A 66 -4.83 -17.73 18.34
CA ILE A 66 -3.74 -16.99 17.69
C ILE A 66 -2.44 -17.22 18.45
N ARG A 67 -1.47 -17.88 17.80
CA ARG A 67 -0.15 -18.17 18.39
C ARG A 67 0.81 -17.00 18.20
N GLY A 68 0.67 -16.26 17.12
CA GLY A 68 1.36 -14.99 16.88
C GLY A 68 1.15 -14.46 15.46
N ILE A 69 1.68 -13.27 15.23
CA ILE A 69 1.87 -12.72 13.88
C ILE A 69 3.34 -12.92 13.49
N PHE A 70 3.60 -13.42 12.29
CA PHE A 70 4.93 -13.55 11.69
C PHE A 70 5.08 -12.50 10.60
N ILE A 71 6.12 -11.68 10.71
CA ILE A 71 6.37 -10.56 9.80
C ILE A 71 7.46 -10.93 8.80
N THR A 72 7.19 -10.72 7.52
CA THR A 72 8.16 -10.98 6.44
C THR A 72 9.22 -9.89 6.38
N HIS A 73 8.80 -8.62 6.43
CA HIS A 73 9.68 -7.44 6.36
C HIS A 73 8.98 -6.17 6.87
N GLY A 74 9.74 -5.08 7.05
CA GLY A 74 9.27 -3.86 7.75
C GLY A 74 8.44 -2.85 6.94
N HIS A 75 7.86 -3.21 5.79
CA HIS A 75 7.11 -2.27 4.96
C HIS A 75 5.65 -2.03 5.42
N GLU A 76 5.11 -0.84 5.12
CA GLU A 76 3.77 -0.41 5.54
C GLU A 76 2.65 -1.34 5.05
N ASP A 77 2.78 -1.87 3.84
CA ASP A 77 1.89 -2.86 3.24
C ASP A 77 1.96 -4.26 3.88
N HIS A 78 2.85 -4.46 4.86
CA HIS A 78 3.03 -5.70 5.63
C HIS A 78 2.93 -5.48 7.16
N ILE A 79 3.29 -4.30 7.69
CA ILE A 79 3.20 -3.97 9.13
C ILE A 79 2.23 -2.84 9.49
N GLY A 80 1.78 -2.03 8.54
CA GLY A 80 1.01 -0.81 8.77
C GLY A 80 -0.43 -1.06 9.27
N GLY A 81 -0.95 -2.26 9.11
CA GLY A 81 -2.25 -2.69 9.62
C GLY A 81 -2.20 -3.20 11.07
N ILE A 82 -1.01 -3.54 11.59
CA ILE A 82 -0.82 -4.13 12.94
C ILE A 82 -1.34 -3.19 14.03
N VAL A 83 -1.06 -1.89 13.93
CA VAL A 83 -1.54 -0.89 14.91
C VAL A 83 -3.07 -0.87 15.07
N TYR A 84 -3.81 -1.28 14.04
CA TYR A 84 -5.27 -1.40 14.07
C TYR A 84 -5.71 -2.81 14.51
N LEU A 85 -5.03 -3.86 14.01
CA LEU A 85 -5.27 -5.24 14.40
C LEU A 85 -5.12 -5.45 15.92
N VAL A 86 -4.02 -4.98 16.51
CA VAL A 86 -3.76 -5.14 17.94
C VAL A 86 -4.67 -4.29 18.81
N GLN A 87 -5.36 -3.28 18.26
CA GLN A 87 -6.39 -2.55 19.02
C GLN A 87 -7.64 -3.42 19.19
N GLU A 88 -8.15 -4.00 18.11
CA GLU A 88 -9.35 -4.85 18.13
C GLU A 88 -9.12 -6.25 18.73
N VAL A 89 -7.99 -6.89 18.43
CA VAL A 89 -7.71 -8.31 18.71
C VAL A 89 -6.64 -8.47 19.80
N GLN A 90 -6.76 -9.49 20.65
CA GLN A 90 -5.69 -9.88 21.56
C GLN A 90 -4.60 -10.65 20.80
N ILE A 91 -3.43 -10.01 20.62
CA ILE A 91 -2.22 -10.61 20.06
C ILE A 91 -1.17 -10.66 21.16
N LYS A 92 -0.62 -11.84 21.45
CA LYS A 92 0.38 -12.03 22.53
C LYS A 92 1.83 -11.88 22.06
N LYS A 93 2.15 -12.47 20.90
CA LYS A 93 3.49 -12.48 20.31
C LYS A 93 3.46 -11.91 18.89
N ILE A 94 4.48 -11.13 18.55
CA ILE A 94 4.82 -10.74 17.17
C ILE A 94 6.25 -11.20 16.90
N PHE A 95 6.39 -12.19 16.03
CA PHE A 95 7.66 -12.67 15.52
C PHE A 95 8.03 -11.79 14.31
N ALA A 96 9.14 -11.05 14.39
CA ALA A 96 9.51 -10.10 13.35
C ALA A 96 11.02 -9.89 13.23
N PRO A 97 11.53 -9.50 12.05
CA PRO A 97 12.90 -9.04 11.89
C PRO A 97 13.20 -7.83 12.78
N LYS A 98 14.43 -7.71 13.29
CA LYS A 98 14.86 -6.64 14.21
C LYS A 98 14.50 -5.23 13.70
N ILE A 99 14.70 -4.95 12.41
CA ILE A 99 14.30 -3.67 11.80
C ILE A 99 12.78 -3.43 11.83
N ALA A 100 11.98 -4.46 11.57
CA ALA A 100 10.52 -4.39 11.60
C ALA A 100 9.98 -4.22 13.03
N ILE A 101 10.62 -4.83 14.03
CA ILE A 101 10.33 -4.60 15.45
C ILE A 101 10.51 -3.12 15.82
N GLU A 102 11.59 -2.48 15.40
CA GLU A 102 11.85 -1.07 15.73
C GLU A 102 10.91 -0.10 15.00
N TYR A 103 10.54 -0.39 13.75
CA TYR A 103 9.46 0.36 13.07
C TYR A 103 8.11 0.16 13.78
N LEU A 104 7.80 -1.04 14.27
CA LEU A 104 6.57 -1.32 15.02
C LEU A 104 6.53 -0.64 16.39
N LYS A 105 7.64 -0.65 17.14
CA LYS A 105 7.76 0.10 18.40
C LYS A 105 7.52 1.60 18.19
N ALA A 106 8.13 2.19 17.16
CA ALA A 106 7.90 3.60 16.80
C ALA A 106 6.42 3.88 16.49
N LYS A 107 5.78 3.01 15.69
CA LYS A 107 4.34 3.08 15.39
C LYS A 107 3.46 2.92 16.62
N PHE A 108 3.82 2.05 17.57
CA PHE A 108 3.06 1.86 18.80
C PHE A 108 3.11 3.11 19.68
N VAL A 109 4.24 3.81 19.74
CA VAL A 109 4.36 5.13 20.39
C VAL A 109 3.49 6.17 19.69
N ASP A 110 3.59 6.31 18.36
CA ASP A 110 2.79 7.28 17.58
C ASP A 110 1.28 7.05 17.75
N HIS A 111 0.84 5.79 17.71
CA HIS A 111 -0.57 5.38 17.90
C HIS A 111 -0.98 5.21 19.38
N LYS A 112 -0.10 5.55 20.34
CA LYS A 112 -0.34 5.49 21.80
C LYS A 112 -0.77 4.11 22.33
N ILE A 113 -0.32 3.04 21.69
CA ILE A 113 -0.65 1.65 22.02
C ILE A 113 0.14 1.23 23.26
N LYS A 114 -0.59 0.94 24.35
CA LYS A 114 -0.04 0.47 25.64
C LYS A 114 -0.30 -1.01 25.92
N LYS A 115 -0.59 -1.82 24.90
CA LYS A 115 -0.78 -3.26 25.08
C LYS A 115 0.57 -3.95 25.23
N GLU A 116 0.71 -4.81 26.23
CA GLU A 116 1.85 -5.70 26.39
C GLU A 116 1.81 -6.74 25.26
N ILE A 117 2.80 -6.69 24.38
CA ILE A 117 2.99 -7.62 23.27
C ILE A 117 4.46 -7.99 23.22
N GLU A 118 4.73 -9.29 23.22
CA GLU A 118 6.08 -9.84 23.15
C GLU A 118 6.59 -9.75 21.71
N PHE A 119 7.63 -8.94 21.49
CA PHE A 119 8.34 -8.88 20.20
C PHE A 119 9.48 -9.91 20.22
N VAL A 120 9.39 -10.90 19.34
CA VAL A 120 10.40 -11.96 19.19
C VAL A 120 11.19 -11.70 17.91
N GLU A 121 12.51 -11.55 18.01
CA GLU A 121 13.39 -11.32 16.87
C GLU A 121 13.54 -12.60 16.04
N ILE A 122 13.07 -12.58 14.78
CA ILE A 122 13.29 -13.69 13.83
C ILE A 122 14.75 -13.67 13.35
N LYS A 123 15.40 -14.82 13.43
CA LYS A 123 16.71 -15.11 12.83
C LYS A 123 16.58 -16.21 11.77
N LYS A 124 17.55 -16.25 10.84
CA LYS A 124 17.56 -17.12 9.66
C LYS A 124 17.22 -18.59 9.93
N ASP A 125 17.79 -19.15 10.99
CA ASP A 125 17.72 -20.59 11.28
C ASP A 125 16.77 -20.93 12.44
N ASP A 126 15.98 -19.95 12.89
CA ASP A 126 14.92 -20.16 13.88
C ASP A 126 13.88 -21.15 13.39
N VAL A 127 13.34 -21.92 14.34
CA VAL A 127 12.18 -22.78 14.13
C VAL A 127 11.25 -22.65 15.34
N TYR A 128 10.01 -22.22 15.11
CA TYR A 128 8.99 -22.08 16.15
C TYR A 128 7.99 -23.24 16.05
N TYR A 129 7.66 -23.83 17.20
CA TYR A 129 6.76 -24.98 17.32
C TYR A 129 5.50 -24.61 18.12
N PHE A 130 4.35 -25.06 17.64
CA PHE A 130 3.03 -24.94 18.26
C PHE A 130 2.32 -26.30 18.27
N GLU A 131 1.02 -26.34 18.59
CA GLU A 131 0.24 -27.58 18.72
C GLU A 131 0.12 -28.34 17.38
N SER A 132 -0.23 -27.60 16.33
CA SER A 132 -0.48 -28.16 14.99
C SER A 132 0.57 -27.76 13.96
N PHE A 133 1.43 -26.78 14.27
CA PHE A 133 2.29 -26.11 13.31
C PHE A 133 3.76 -25.99 13.73
N LYS A 134 4.64 -26.26 12.78
CA LYS A 134 6.04 -25.80 12.77
C LYS A 134 6.16 -24.59 11.83
N VAL A 135 6.83 -23.54 12.25
CA VAL A 135 7.13 -22.36 11.44
C VAL A 135 8.65 -22.21 11.28
N ASP A 136 9.13 -22.13 10.04
CA ASP A 136 10.53 -21.83 9.71
C ASP A 136 10.65 -20.86 8.51
N PHE A 137 11.86 -20.37 8.24
CA PHE A 137 12.10 -19.20 7.39
C PHE A 137 13.11 -19.46 6.26
N TRP A 138 13.20 -18.53 5.32
CA TRP A 138 14.35 -18.37 4.41
C TRP A 138 14.70 -16.89 4.28
N THR A 139 16.00 -16.57 4.12
CA THR A 139 16.47 -15.19 3.94
C THR A 139 16.21 -14.71 2.52
N ALA A 140 15.33 -13.71 2.39
CA ALA A 140 15.01 -13.05 1.15
C ALA A 140 15.85 -11.78 0.97
N GLN A 141 15.98 -11.32 -0.27
CA GLN A 141 16.50 -10.00 -0.59
C GLN A 141 15.32 -9.12 -1.01
N HIS A 142 15.21 -7.93 -0.44
CA HIS A 142 14.18 -6.95 -0.79
C HIS A 142 14.77 -5.53 -0.68
N SER A 143 13.97 -4.51 -0.98
CA SER A 143 14.39 -3.10 -0.85
C SER A 143 14.55 -2.59 0.61
N ILE A 144 14.27 -3.40 1.63
CA ILE A 144 14.52 -3.11 3.05
C ILE A 144 15.46 -4.20 3.63
N PRO A 145 16.29 -3.90 4.67
CA PRO A 145 17.06 -4.92 5.37
C PRO A 145 16.18 -6.01 6.00
N ASP A 146 16.79 -7.17 6.23
CA ASP A 146 16.22 -8.32 6.94
C ASP A 146 14.80 -8.71 6.51
N ALA A 147 14.66 -9.03 5.22
CA ALA A 147 13.46 -9.66 4.67
C ALA A 147 13.55 -11.19 4.75
N PHE A 148 12.42 -11.83 5.09
CA PHE A 148 12.29 -13.29 5.13
C PHE A 148 10.95 -13.72 4.55
N GLY A 149 10.93 -14.88 3.90
CA GLY A 149 9.67 -15.60 3.72
C GLY A 149 9.44 -16.61 4.84
N VAL A 150 8.17 -16.94 5.06
CA VAL A 150 7.68 -17.73 6.19
C VAL A 150 7.03 -19.02 5.67
N ARG A 151 7.46 -20.17 6.17
CA ARG A 151 6.88 -21.48 5.86
C ARG A 151 6.24 -22.10 7.10
N VAL A 152 4.95 -22.41 7.00
CA VAL A 152 4.17 -23.12 8.01
C VAL A 152 3.95 -24.56 7.57
N THR A 153 4.36 -25.53 8.39
CA THR A 153 4.27 -26.96 8.13
C THR A 153 3.33 -27.61 9.14
N SER A 154 2.41 -28.45 8.66
CA SER A 154 1.51 -29.28 9.46
C SER A 154 1.56 -30.73 9.02
N LYS A 155 0.87 -31.62 9.75
CA LYS A 155 0.69 -33.03 9.37
C LYS A 155 0.00 -33.27 8.02
N HIS A 156 -0.60 -32.24 7.41
CA HIS A 156 -1.29 -32.35 6.12
C HIS A 156 -0.54 -31.72 4.95
N GLY A 157 0.55 -30.96 5.19
CA GLY A 157 1.36 -30.34 4.15
C GLY A 157 2.12 -29.11 4.65
N SER A 158 2.82 -28.43 3.75
CA SER A 158 3.51 -27.16 4.06
C SER A 158 3.09 -26.03 3.13
N ILE A 159 2.86 -24.85 3.71
CA ILE A 159 2.51 -23.60 3.03
C ILE A 159 3.67 -22.63 3.21
N MET A 160 4.22 -22.11 2.11
CA MET A 160 5.28 -21.10 2.12
C MET A 160 4.76 -19.79 1.54
N CYS A 161 4.94 -18.69 2.26
CA CYS A 161 4.88 -17.35 1.70
C CYS A 161 6.32 -16.88 1.42
N THR A 162 6.60 -16.36 0.22
CA THR A 162 7.93 -15.80 -0.08
C THR A 162 8.27 -14.56 0.74
N GLY A 163 7.26 -13.85 1.25
CA GLY A 163 7.38 -12.40 1.50
C GLY A 163 7.58 -11.64 0.19
N ASP A 164 7.80 -10.33 0.26
CA ASP A 164 8.24 -9.59 -0.91
C ASP A 164 9.74 -9.86 -1.10
N PHE A 165 10.11 -10.25 -2.31
CA PHE A 165 11.45 -10.75 -2.59
C PHE A 165 11.91 -10.38 -3.99
N ARG A 166 13.21 -10.45 -4.18
CA ARG A 166 13.93 -10.49 -5.46
C ARG A 166 15.20 -11.32 -5.26
N PHE A 167 15.98 -11.49 -6.32
CA PHE A 167 17.36 -11.93 -6.19
C PHE A 167 18.34 -10.84 -6.63
N ASP A 168 19.49 -10.82 -5.97
CA ASP A 168 20.65 -10.01 -6.29
C ASP A 168 21.89 -10.85 -6.00
N TYR A 169 22.66 -11.17 -7.05
CA TYR A 169 23.86 -12.01 -6.96
C TYR A 169 25.09 -11.22 -6.47
N THR A 170 25.02 -9.89 -6.46
CA THR A 170 26.06 -8.98 -5.96
C THR A 170 25.49 -7.97 -4.96
N PRO A 171 24.82 -8.43 -3.89
CA PRO A 171 24.07 -7.56 -3.00
C PRO A 171 24.98 -6.67 -2.16
N ILE A 172 24.43 -5.53 -1.73
CA ILE A 172 25.02 -4.61 -0.73
C ILE A 172 24.58 -4.93 0.71
N GLY A 173 23.98 -6.10 0.90
CA GLY A 173 23.44 -6.61 2.17
C GLY A 173 23.50 -8.14 2.18
N ASN A 174 22.55 -8.78 2.86
CA ASN A 174 22.53 -10.23 3.00
C ASN A 174 22.37 -10.94 1.63
N TYR A 175 23.01 -12.10 1.49
CA TYR A 175 22.76 -13.03 0.39
C TYR A 175 21.47 -13.81 0.61
N THR A 176 20.74 -14.10 -0.47
CA THR A 176 19.63 -15.06 -0.43
C THR A 176 20.12 -16.46 -0.08
N ASP A 177 19.37 -17.17 0.76
CA ASP A 177 19.64 -18.58 1.04
C ASP A 177 18.99 -19.51 0.01
N PHE A 178 19.72 -19.77 -1.08
CA PHE A 178 19.31 -20.69 -2.13
C PHE A 178 19.31 -22.17 -1.69
N ASP A 179 20.13 -22.57 -0.71
CA ASP A 179 20.16 -23.95 -0.23
C ASP A 179 19.00 -24.24 0.73
N LYS A 180 18.53 -23.27 1.52
CA LYS A 180 17.26 -23.35 2.28
C LYS A 180 16.07 -23.51 1.32
N LEU A 181 16.00 -22.72 0.24
CA LEU A 181 14.96 -22.85 -0.79
C LEU A 181 14.96 -24.25 -1.44
N LYS A 182 16.16 -24.76 -1.76
CA LYS A 182 16.38 -26.11 -2.31
C LYS A 182 16.05 -27.22 -1.30
N GLN A 183 16.29 -27.00 -0.01
CA GLN A 183 15.88 -27.90 1.07
C GLN A 183 14.36 -27.90 1.24
N ILE A 184 13.69 -26.75 1.13
CA ILE A 184 12.22 -26.64 1.12
C ILE A 184 11.64 -27.45 -0.07
N GLY A 185 12.21 -27.33 -1.26
CA GLY A 185 11.78 -28.11 -2.43
C GLY A 185 12.03 -29.62 -2.30
N LYS A 186 13.17 -30.04 -1.74
CA LYS A 186 13.42 -31.46 -1.38
C LYS A 186 12.40 -32.02 -0.39
N ASN A 187 11.80 -31.16 0.44
CA ASN A 187 10.78 -31.52 1.43
C ASN A 187 9.34 -31.45 0.89
N ASN A 188 9.15 -31.45 -0.45
CA ASN A 188 7.85 -31.48 -1.13
C ASN A 188 6.89 -30.36 -0.70
N LEU A 189 7.22 -29.12 -1.04
CA LEU A 189 6.39 -27.95 -0.75
C LEU A 189 4.97 -28.10 -1.31
N THR A 190 3.96 -28.12 -0.44
CA THR A 190 2.56 -28.32 -0.86
C THR A 190 1.98 -27.06 -1.53
N VAL A 191 2.13 -25.89 -0.90
CA VAL A 191 1.55 -24.63 -1.40
C VAL A 191 2.60 -23.51 -1.36
N LEU A 192 2.78 -22.82 -2.49
CA LEU A 192 3.55 -21.58 -2.57
C LEU A 192 2.61 -20.37 -2.76
N PHE A 193 2.71 -19.41 -1.86
CA PHE A 193 2.31 -18.01 -2.05
C PHE A 193 3.55 -17.19 -2.42
N SER A 194 3.52 -16.50 -3.56
CA SER A 194 4.66 -15.69 -4.01
C SER A 194 4.24 -14.28 -4.44
N ASP A 195 5.01 -13.27 -4.04
CA ASP A 195 4.94 -11.89 -4.56
C ASP A 195 4.89 -11.92 -6.10
N SER A 196 3.97 -11.14 -6.68
CA SER A 196 3.67 -11.09 -8.10
C SER A 196 3.87 -9.70 -8.70
N THR A 197 4.25 -8.70 -7.89
CA THR A 197 4.23 -7.26 -8.22
C THR A 197 4.91 -6.94 -9.55
N ASN A 198 6.01 -7.63 -9.85
CA ASN A 198 6.79 -7.46 -11.08
C ASN A 198 6.76 -8.68 -12.02
N ALA A 199 5.83 -9.62 -11.86
CA ALA A 199 5.73 -10.82 -12.72
C ALA A 199 5.45 -10.52 -14.21
N MET A 200 5.02 -9.29 -14.54
CA MET A 200 4.91 -8.80 -15.91
C MET A 200 6.23 -8.24 -16.50
N ARG A 201 7.31 -8.15 -15.70
CA ARG A 201 8.62 -7.68 -16.17
C ARG A 201 9.47 -8.89 -16.63
N PRO A 202 10.00 -8.89 -17.86
CA PRO A 202 10.88 -9.96 -18.33
C PRO A 202 12.26 -9.87 -17.68
N ASN A 203 13.10 -10.88 -17.95
CA ASN A 203 14.51 -10.94 -17.54
C ASN A 203 14.69 -10.95 -16.01
N HIS A 204 15.81 -10.38 -15.53
CA HIS A 204 16.22 -10.31 -14.13
C HIS A 204 16.29 -8.85 -13.67
N SER A 205 16.05 -8.59 -12.39
CA SER A 205 16.20 -7.28 -11.78
C SER A 205 17.68 -6.83 -11.72
N PRO A 206 18.02 -5.56 -12.06
CA PRO A 206 19.40 -5.04 -11.95
C PRO A 206 19.91 -5.01 -10.49
N SER A 207 21.20 -5.27 -10.25
CA SER A 207 21.76 -5.31 -8.90
C SER A 207 21.73 -3.93 -8.23
N GLU A 208 21.49 -3.87 -6.92
CA GLU A 208 21.65 -2.63 -6.15
C GLU A 208 23.08 -2.07 -6.24
N ARG A 209 24.08 -2.93 -6.47
CA ARG A 209 25.49 -2.52 -6.69
C ARG A 209 25.65 -1.69 -7.97
N ASP A 210 24.98 -2.08 -9.05
CA ASP A 210 25.04 -1.38 -10.33
C ASP A 210 24.40 0.01 -10.21
N ILE A 211 23.25 0.08 -9.53
CA ILE A 211 22.55 1.35 -9.27
C ILE A 211 23.43 2.35 -8.51
N LEU A 212 24.22 1.86 -7.55
CA LEU A 212 25.11 2.70 -6.76
C LEU A 212 26.34 3.15 -7.53
N ALA A 213 26.80 2.38 -8.53
CA ALA A 213 27.88 2.81 -9.42
C ALA A 213 27.44 3.99 -10.31
N ASP A 214 26.25 3.90 -10.93
CA ASP A 214 25.67 4.99 -11.72
C ASP A 214 25.41 6.24 -10.84
N ILE A 215 24.88 6.06 -9.62
CA ILE A 215 24.67 7.19 -8.70
C ILE A 215 26.02 7.80 -8.26
N GLU A 216 27.04 7.00 -7.90
CA GLU A 216 28.36 7.54 -7.53
C GLU A 216 29.01 8.31 -8.69
N MET A 217 28.86 7.85 -9.93
CA MET A 217 29.31 8.57 -11.12
C MET A 217 28.68 9.96 -11.22
N HIS A 218 27.34 10.07 -11.10
CA HIS A 218 26.65 11.37 -11.12
C HIS A 218 27.05 12.25 -9.92
N MET A 219 27.19 11.67 -8.72
CA MET A 219 27.65 12.38 -7.51
C MET A 219 29.07 12.95 -7.67
N ARG A 220 29.97 12.25 -8.38
CA ARG A 220 31.32 12.74 -8.71
C ARG A 220 31.32 13.85 -9.75
N ALA A 221 30.35 13.88 -10.66
CA ALA A 221 30.21 14.92 -11.69
C ALA A 221 29.54 16.23 -11.18
N ALA A 222 28.99 16.24 -9.96
CA ALA A 222 28.24 17.38 -9.44
C ALA A 222 29.15 18.56 -9.00
N SER A 223 29.00 19.71 -9.66
CA SER A 223 29.76 20.95 -9.35
C SER A 223 29.19 21.81 -8.20
N ARG A 224 28.06 21.40 -7.60
CA ARG A 224 27.33 22.08 -6.52
C ARG A 224 26.68 21.02 -5.60
N LYS A 225 25.75 21.43 -4.73
CA LYS A 225 25.01 20.52 -3.84
C LYS A 225 24.28 19.42 -4.62
N ILE A 226 24.29 18.23 -4.03
CA ILE A 226 23.65 17.02 -4.55
C ILE A 226 22.37 16.81 -3.74
N ILE A 227 21.24 16.61 -4.42
CA ILE A 227 19.93 16.35 -3.81
C ILE A 227 19.42 15.00 -4.32
N ILE A 228 19.40 13.97 -3.47
CA ILE A 228 18.91 12.64 -3.85
C ILE A 228 17.55 12.40 -3.21
N THR A 229 16.55 12.14 -4.06
CA THR A 229 15.20 11.78 -3.62
C THR A 229 14.95 10.29 -3.81
N ALA A 230 14.53 9.63 -2.73
CA ALA A 230 14.35 8.18 -2.68
C ALA A 230 13.20 7.79 -1.73
N PHE A 231 12.78 6.53 -1.76
CA PHE A 231 11.82 6.01 -0.78
C PHE A 231 12.49 5.87 0.58
N ALA A 232 11.91 6.48 1.62
CA ALA A 232 12.43 6.43 2.99
C ALA A 232 12.38 5.04 3.64
N SER A 233 11.66 4.09 3.03
CA SER A 233 11.66 2.68 3.42
C SER A 233 12.83 1.88 2.82
N ASN A 234 13.45 2.35 1.73
CA ASN A 234 14.62 1.69 1.15
C ASN A 234 15.89 2.06 1.95
N LEU A 235 15.93 1.55 3.20
CA LEU A 235 16.98 1.83 4.16
C LEU A 235 18.34 1.29 3.68
N THR A 236 18.34 0.24 2.85
CA THR A 236 19.54 -0.33 2.23
C THR A 236 20.20 0.65 1.25
N ARG A 237 19.41 1.28 0.37
CA ARG A 237 19.86 2.37 -0.51
C ARG A 237 20.32 3.57 0.30
N ILE A 238 19.54 3.98 1.29
CA ILE A 238 19.86 5.17 2.12
C ILE A 238 21.17 4.98 2.89
N LYS A 239 21.44 3.78 3.44
CA LYS A 239 22.73 3.41 4.02
C LYS A 239 23.87 3.63 3.01
N ALA A 240 23.77 3.03 1.83
CA ALA A 240 24.84 3.11 0.84
C ALA A 240 25.06 4.54 0.30
N LEU A 241 24.00 5.36 0.19
CA LEU A 241 24.13 6.78 -0.17
C LEU A 241 24.82 7.61 0.93
N ILE A 242 24.65 7.25 2.20
CA ILE A 242 25.41 7.84 3.32
C ILE A 242 26.89 7.45 3.23
N GLU A 243 27.18 6.17 2.96
CA GLU A 243 28.54 5.65 2.82
C GLU A 243 29.28 6.27 1.61
N ILE A 244 28.61 6.40 0.46
CA ILE A 244 29.14 7.12 -0.73
C ILE A 244 29.30 8.61 -0.43
N GLY A 245 28.38 9.22 0.32
CA GLY A 245 28.50 10.61 0.77
C GLY A 245 29.78 10.85 1.56
N ILE A 246 30.06 10.00 2.56
CA ILE A 246 31.28 10.05 3.38
C ILE A 246 32.53 9.81 2.51
N LYS A 247 32.50 8.82 1.60
CA LYS A 247 33.57 8.51 0.63
C LYS A 247 33.90 9.66 -0.34
N LEU A 248 32.99 10.63 -0.49
CA LEU A 248 33.13 11.80 -1.37
C LEU A 248 33.27 13.13 -0.57
N ASP A 249 33.66 13.02 0.71
CA ASP A 249 33.81 14.14 1.65
C ASP A 249 32.58 15.04 1.77
N LYS A 250 31.39 14.48 1.55
CA LYS A 250 30.13 15.21 1.61
C LYS A 250 29.59 15.26 3.04
N LYS A 251 29.05 16.42 3.40
CA LYS A 251 28.30 16.66 4.63
C LYS A 251 26.80 16.47 4.37
N ILE A 252 26.17 15.64 5.19
CA ILE A 252 24.86 15.03 4.88
C ILE A 252 23.73 15.78 5.60
N LEU A 253 22.77 16.27 4.83
CA LEU A 253 21.48 16.78 5.33
C LEU A 253 20.38 15.75 5.06
N VAL A 254 19.41 15.66 5.96
CA VAL A 254 18.24 14.77 5.81
C VAL A 254 16.95 15.56 5.95
N PHE A 255 16.04 15.46 4.98
CA PHE A 255 14.73 16.10 5.02
C PHE A 255 13.56 15.14 4.78
N GLY A 256 12.45 15.41 5.47
CA GLY A 256 11.24 14.58 5.49
C GLY A 256 11.22 13.65 6.71
N ARG A 257 10.10 13.67 7.45
CA ARG A 257 9.98 12.96 8.75
C ARG A 257 10.28 11.47 8.64
N SER A 258 9.77 10.80 7.60
CA SER A 258 9.98 9.37 7.38
C SER A 258 11.46 9.04 7.12
N MET A 259 12.19 9.89 6.40
CA MET A 259 13.61 9.70 6.10
C MET A 259 14.46 9.85 7.37
N VAL A 260 14.20 10.91 8.15
CA VAL A 260 14.86 11.15 9.45
C VAL A 260 14.56 10.01 10.43
N ASN A 261 13.32 9.53 10.52
CA ASN A 261 12.96 8.42 11.41
C ASN A 261 13.60 7.10 10.96
N GLY A 262 13.57 6.80 9.65
CA GLY A 262 14.22 5.61 9.09
C GLY A 262 15.72 5.57 9.36
N ILE A 263 16.43 6.68 9.13
CA ILE A 263 17.87 6.79 9.44
C ILE A 263 18.11 6.65 10.96
N ASN A 264 17.31 7.30 11.81
CA ASN A 264 17.45 7.20 13.26
C ASN A 264 17.21 5.77 13.79
N ILE A 265 16.24 5.05 13.22
CA ILE A 265 16.01 3.62 13.51
C ILE A 265 17.18 2.78 13.00
N GLY A 266 17.64 3.00 11.77
CA GLY A 266 18.76 2.30 11.15
C GLY A 266 20.08 2.45 11.92
N ARG A 267 20.36 3.65 12.45
CA ARG A 267 21.51 3.92 13.33
C ARG A 267 21.38 3.22 14.67
N ARG A 268 20.25 3.38 15.39
CA ARG A 268 20.03 2.70 16.69
C ARG A 268 20.07 1.17 16.60
N SER A 269 19.67 0.61 15.46
CA SER A 269 19.62 -0.85 15.26
C SER A 269 20.94 -1.44 14.77
N GLY A 270 21.91 -0.62 14.36
CA GLY A 270 23.23 -1.04 13.85
C GLY A 270 23.31 -1.33 12.35
N TYR A 271 22.32 -0.94 11.55
CA TYR A 271 22.37 -1.08 10.08
C TYR A 271 23.10 0.07 9.40
N ILE A 272 23.00 1.29 9.96
CA ILE A 272 23.68 2.50 9.45
C ILE A 272 24.79 2.89 10.43
N ASN A 273 26.00 2.47 10.11
CA ASN A 273 27.20 2.80 10.88
C ASN A 273 27.86 4.04 10.28
N ALA A 274 27.35 5.21 10.67
CA ALA A 274 27.84 6.52 10.23
C ALA A 274 28.13 7.43 11.44
N PRO A 275 29.28 8.14 11.46
CA PRO A 275 29.66 9.04 12.55
C PRO A 275 28.75 10.29 12.57
N ASP A 276 28.62 10.96 13.72
CA ASP A 276 27.74 12.13 13.83
C ASP A 276 28.25 13.33 13.03
N GLU A 277 29.58 13.46 12.88
CA GLU A 277 30.25 14.50 12.10
C GLU A 277 30.01 14.41 10.58
N ALA A 278 29.44 13.29 10.11
CA ALA A 278 28.96 13.17 8.73
C ALA A 278 27.63 13.90 8.51
N PHE A 279 26.80 14.06 9.56
CA PHE A 279 25.49 14.69 9.47
C PHE A 279 25.54 16.15 9.89
N LEU A 280 24.93 17.04 9.10
CA LEU A 280 24.78 18.43 9.48
C LEU A 280 23.59 18.62 10.42
N GLY A 281 23.85 19.34 11.51
CA GLY A 281 22.83 19.76 12.46
C GLY A 281 21.91 20.85 11.92
N LYS A 282 21.32 21.64 12.83
CA LYS A 282 20.39 22.71 12.42
C LYS A 282 21.09 23.94 11.82
N ASN A 283 22.40 24.09 11.99
CA ASN A 283 23.19 25.19 11.40
C ASN A 283 23.89 24.71 10.13
N LEU A 284 23.94 25.58 9.10
CA LEU A 284 24.59 25.32 7.81
C LEU A 284 25.72 26.34 7.51
N SER A 285 26.00 27.25 8.44
CA SER A 285 27.03 28.28 8.28
C SER A 285 28.42 27.64 8.13
N GLY A 286 29.19 28.06 7.12
CA GLY A 286 30.55 27.57 6.89
C GLY A 286 30.66 26.21 6.19
N VAL A 287 29.58 25.70 5.60
CA VAL A 287 29.62 24.52 4.71
C VAL A 287 29.48 24.97 3.27
N GLU A 288 30.42 24.58 2.41
CA GLU A 288 30.37 24.91 0.99
C GLU A 288 29.30 24.10 0.25
N GLU A 289 28.65 24.73 -0.72
CA GLU A 289 27.54 24.12 -1.46
C GLU A 289 27.96 22.81 -2.16
N ASN A 290 29.17 22.74 -2.73
CA ASN A 290 29.70 21.54 -3.37
C ASN A 290 30.03 20.39 -2.38
N GLN A 291 30.05 20.65 -1.07
CA GLN A 291 30.20 19.64 -0.02
C GLN A 291 28.85 19.08 0.45
N MET A 292 27.71 19.67 0.09
CA MET A 292 26.41 19.22 0.60
C MET A 292 25.85 18.02 -0.17
N LEU A 293 25.50 16.95 0.58
CA LEU A 293 24.63 15.87 0.13
C LEU A 293 23.29 15.94 0.88
N ILE A 294 22.19 16.07 0.15
CA ILE A 294 20.85 16.21 0.71
C ILE A 294 20.03 14.97 0.38
N LEU A 295 19.68 14.18 1.40
CA LEU A 295 18.77 13.03 1.27
C LEU A 295 17.34 13.48 1.61
N THR A 296 16.40 13.34 0.68
CA THR A 296 15.05 13.92 0.80
C THR A 296 13.92 12.97 0.43
N THR A 297 12.74 13.20 1.00
CA THR A 297 11.47 12.68 0.47
C THR A 297 10.87 13.61 -0.60
N GLY A 298 9.89 13.10 -1.36
CA GLY A 298 9.20 13.84 -2.44
C GLY A 298 9.39 13.23 -3.83
N SER A 299 9.80 11.97 -3.93
CA SER A 299 10.11 11.27 -5.19
C SER A 299 8.88 10.99 -6.07
N GLN A 300 7.67 11.07 -5.52
CA GLN A 300 6.41 10.83 -6.22
C GLN A 300 5.64 12.14 -6.52
N GLY A 301 6.28 13.29 -6.38
CA GLY A 301 5.64 14.60 -6.54
C GLY A 301 4.62 14.90 -5.44
N GLU A 302 4.80 14.36 -4.23
CA GLU A 302 3.89 14.56 -3.11
C GLU A 302 3.89 16.03 -2.65
N GLN A 303 2.72 16.66 -2.67
CA GLN A 303 2.55 18.03 -2.19
C GLN A 303 3.02 18.16 -0.74
N LEU A 304 3.69 19.28 -0.43
CA LEU A 304 4.27 19.60 0.88
C LEU A 304 5.42 18.69 1.33
N ALA A 305 5.90 17.75 0.51
CA ALA A 305 7.17 17.05 0.73
C ALA A 305 8.37 18.02 0.65
N ALA A 306 9.54 17.60 1.13
CA ALA A 306 10.71 18.48 1.20
C ALA A 306 11.16 18.94 -0.19
N LEU A 307 11.31 18.02 -1.17
CA LEU A 307 11.66 18.39 -2.54
C LEU A 307 10.60 19.26 -3.23
N ASP A 308 9.30 19.02 -2.98
CA ASP A 308 8.23 19.89 -3.48
C ASP A 308 8.36 21.32 -2.93
N ARG A 309 8.58 21.49 -1.62
CA ARG A 309 8.82 22.81 -1.03
C ARG A 309 10.05 23.50 -1.61
N MET A 310 11.14 22.76 -1.87
CA MET A 310 12.35 23.29 -2.50
C MET A 310 12.06 23.78 -3.93
N SER A 311 11.34 22.99 -4.74
CA SER A 311 10.92 23.35 -6.10
C SER A 311 10.00 24.57 -6.20
N ASN A 312 9.39 24.97 -5.08
CA ASN A 312 8.52 26.15 -4.98
C ASN A 312 9.23 27.35 -4.31
N LYS A 313 10.54 27.27 -4.02
CA LYS A 313 11.30 28.21 -3.15
C LYS A 313 10.63 28.49 -1.79
N LYS A 314 9.96 27.47 -1.22
CA LYS A 314 9.19 27.51 0.06
C LYS A 314 9.78 26.59 1.15
N HIS A 315 10.96 26.02 0.95
CA HIS A 315 11.64 25.22 1.95
C HIS A 315 12.52 26.11 2.84
N PRO A 316 12.38 26.11 4.18
CA PRO A 316 12.87 27.17 5.06
C PRO A 316 14.38 27.20 5.31
N LYS A 317 15.16 26.42 4.55
CA LYS A 317 16.62 26.26 4.72
C LYS A 317 17.43 26.03 3.44
N ILE A 318 16.77 25.65 2.36
CA ILE A 318 17.42 25.20 1.12
C ILE A 318 16.56 25.69 -0.03
N SER A 319 17.13 26.50 -0.91
CA SER A 319 16.59 26.76 -2.24
C SER A 319 17.27 25.85 -3.27
N ILE A 320 16.59 25.67 -4.41
CA ILE A 320 17.21 25.14 -5.62
C ILE A 320 17.74 26.33 -6.42
N GLU A 321 19.00 26.28 -6.77
CA GLU A 321 19.71 27.27 -7.57
C GLU A 321 20.35 26.63 -8.81
N PRO A 322 20.76 27.42 -9.82
CA PRO A 322 21.30 26.88 -11.06
C PRO A 322 22.53 25.99 -10.84
N ARG A 323 22.59 24.88 -11.58
CA ARG A 323 23.65 23.83 -11.53
C ARG A 323 23.68 22.97 -10.25
N ASP A 324 22.73 23.12 -9.33
CA ASP A 324 22.48 22.07 -8.33
C ASP A 324 22.04 20.77 -9.01
N MET A 325 22.44 19.60 -8.49
CA MET A 325 22.07 18.31 -9.09
C MET A 325 20.94 17.63 -8.30
N VAL A 326 19.87 17.20 -8.97
CA VAL A 326 18.75 16.46 -8.37
C VAL A 326 18.64 15.06 -8.96
N ILE A 327 18.93 14.04 -8.15
CA ILE A 327 18.93 12.62 -8.54
C ILE A 327 17.62 11.96 -8.09
N PHE A 328 16.81 11.50 -9.05
CA PHE A 328 15.57 10.76 -8.80
C PHE A 328 15.86 9.26 -8.67
N SER A 329 16.33 8.86 -7.48
CA SER A 329 16.64 7.47 -7.10
C SER A 329 15.37 6.66 -6.78
N SER A 330 14.41 6.68 -7.71
CA SER A 330 13.08 6.04 -7.60
C SER A 330 12.49 5.72 -8.98
N SER A 331 11.35 5.04 -9.03
CA SER A 331 10.48 4.99 -10.22
C SER A 331 9.09 5.56 -9.93
N PRO A 332 8.40 6.14 -10.93
CA PRO A 332 6.99 6.55 -10.80
C PRO A 332 6.06 5.40 -10.43
N ILE A 333 5.36 5.51 -9.30
CA ILE A 333 4.24 4.63 -8.95
C ILE A 333 3.05 4.97 -9.87
N PRO A 334 2.29 3.96 -10.37
CA PRO A 334 1.10 4.20 -11.18
C PRO A 334 0.16 5.26 -10.59
N GLY A 335 -0.27 6.20 -11.45
CA GLY A 335 -1.08 7.36 -11.06
C GLY A 335 -0.29 8.58 -10.57
N ASN A 336 0.95 8.45 -10.12
CA ASN A 336 1.75 9.61 -9.67
C ASN A 336 2.52 10.32 -10.78
N LYS A 337 2.71 9.71 -11.97
CA LYS A 337 3.56 10.25 -13.05
C LYS A 337 3.37 11.75 -13.31
N ILE A 338 2.13 12.21 -13.52
CA ILE A 338 1.82 13.64 -13.79
C ILE A 338 2.33 14.59 -12.68
N LYS A 339 2.32 14.17 -11.41
CA LYS A 339 2.85 14.97 -10.29
C LYS A 339 4.37 15.11 -10.36
N ILE A 340 5.04 14.02 -10.73
CA ILE A 340 6.50 13.93 -10.88
C ILE A 340 6.95 14.78 -12.07
N GLU A 341 6.28 14.65 -13.22
CA GLU A 341 6.49 15.48 -14.41
C GLU A 341 6.39 16.98 -14.07
N HIS A 342 5.34 17.39 -13.34
CA HIS A 342 5.20 18.78 -12.90
C HIS A 342 6.27 19.22 -11.89
N LEU A 343 6.77 18.33 -11.04
CA LEU A 343 7.87 18.62 -10.10
C LEU A 343 9.19 18.82 -10.85
N ILE A 344 9.54 17.90 -11.75
CA ILE A 344 10.72 17.96 -12.61
C ILE A 344 10.70 19.24 -13.46
N ASN A 345 9.56 19.58 -14.05
CA ASN A 345 9.36 20.85 -14.77
C ASN A 345 9.54 22.10 -13.89
N ARG A 346 9.29 22.04 -12.57
CA ARG A 346 9.63 23.16 -11.67
C ARG A 346 11.14 23.23 -11.41
N LEU A 347 11.80 22.09 -11.21
CA LEU A 347 13.23 22.02 -10.92
C LEU A 347 14.08 22.46 -12.12
N TYR A 348 13.76 22.03 -13.34
CA TYR A 348 14.40 22.54 -14.57
C TYR A 348 14.25 24.06 -14.72
N LYS A 349 13.08 24.63 -14.39
CA LYS A 349 12.85 26.09 -14.40
C LYS A 349 13.65 26.87 -13.35
N LEU A 350 14.29 26.19 -12.40
CA LEU A 350 15.25 26.77 -11.45
C LEU A 350 16.72 26.55 -11.86
N GLY A 351 16.96 25.98 -13.05
CA GLY A 351 18.30 25.72 -13.57
C GLY A 351 18.99 24.49 -12.97
N ALA A 352 18.25 23.60 -12.29
CA ALA A 352 18.82 22.38 -11.73
C ALA A 352 19.13 21.33 -12.82
N ILE A 353 20.20 20.57 -12.60
CA ILE A 353 20.57 19.40 -13.41
C ILE A 353 19.81 18.21 -12.84
N ILE A 354 18.81 17.72 -13.56
CA ILE A 354 18.03 16.54 -13.13
C ILE A 354 18.72 15.27 -13.64
N LYS A 355 18.65 14.20 -12.85
CA LYS A 355 19.09 12.85 -13.21
C LYS A 355 17.98 11.83 -12.95
N GLU A 356 17.55 11.14 -14.00
CA GLU A 356 16.34 10.30 -14.01
C GLU A 356 16.64 8.84 -14.37
N ASN A 357 16.00 7.89 -13.68
CA ASN A 357 16.17 6.48 -13.94
C ASN A 357 15.64 6.08 -15.34
N GLY A 358 16.54 5.62 -16.20
CA GLY A 358 16.31 5.34 -17.61
C GLY A 358 17.18 6.26 -18.48
N PRO A 359 16.80 7.55 -18.67
CA PRO A 359 17.57 8.49 -19.48
C PRO A 359 19.03 8.70 -19.03
N ASP A 360 19.28 8.67 -17.72
CA ASP A 360 20.61 8.91 -17.12
C ASP A 360 21.26 7.62 -16.56
N GLY A 361 20.87 6.46 -17.08
CA GLY A 361 21.28 5.15 -16.54
C GLY A 361 20.31 4.61 -15.50
N TYR A 362 20.74 3.58 -14.78
CA TYR A 362 19.92 2.87 -13.81
C TYR A 362 20.09 3.48 -12.41
N LEU A 363 19.24 4.45 -12.07
CA LEU A 363 19.25 5.14 -10.77
C LEU A 363 18.27 4.51 -9.75
N HIS A 364 17.51 3.50 -10.17
CA HIS A 364 16.58 2.75 -9.34
C HIS A 364 16.36 1.32 -9.85
N THR A 365 16.55 0.35 -8.96
CA THR A 365 16.07 -1.02 -9.14
C THR A 365 14.88 -1.28 -8.22
N SER A 366 14.03 -2.23 -8.58
CA SER A 366 12.84 -2.56 -7.79
C SER A 366 13.17 -3.49 -6.64
N GLY A 367 12.32 -3.52 -5.60
CA GLY A 367 12.40 -4.50 -4.52
C GLY A 367 11.86 -5.88 -4.90
N HIS A 368 11.05 -5.98 -5.96
CA HIS A 368 10.29 -7.20 -6.32
C HIS A 368 10.87 -7.89 -7.56
N ALA A 369 10.92 -9.22 -7.51
CA ALA A 369 11.40 -10.16 -8.52
C ALA A 369 10.88 -9.90 -9.94
N TYR A 370 11.71 -10.07 -10.97
CA TYR A 370 11.29 -10.11 -12.37
C TYR A 370 11.07 -11.58 -12.79
N LYS A 371 10.58 -11.86 -14.01
CA LYS A 371 10.17 -13.22 -14.43
C LYS A 371 11.20 -14.31 -14.14
N SER A 372 12.48 -14.09 -14.43
CA SER A 372 13.53 -15.11 -14.21
C SER A 372 13.79 -15.44 -12.73
N GLU A 373 13.49 -14.51 -11.83
CA GLU A 373 13.63 -14.71 -10.37
C GLU A 373 12.46 -15.53 -9.83
N HIS A 374 11.25 -15.33 -10.36
CA HIS A 374 10.10 -16.21 -10.11
C HIS A 374 10.35 -17.63 -10.64
N GLU A 375 10.79 -17.78 -11.90
CA GLU A 375 11.21 -19.05 -12.49
C GLU A 375 12.22 -19.77 -11.60
N LYS A 376 13.20 -19.03 -11.05
CA LYS A 376 14.20 -19.58 -10.14
C LYS A 376 13.61 -20.04 -8.79
N ILE A 377 12.60 -19.35 -8.24
CA ILE A 377 11.86 -19.87 -7.08
C ILE A 377 11.14 -21.18 -7.40
N PHE A 378 10.44 -21.28 -8.54
CA PHE A 378 9.74 -22.52 -8.93
C PHE A 378 10.72 -23.68 -9.13
N GLN A 379 11.87 -23.46 -9.78
CA GLN A 379 12.91 -24.47 -9.98
C GLN A 379 13.47 -25.01 -8.65
N LEU A 380 13.63 -24.15 -7.64
CA LEU A 380 14.21 -24.50 -6.33
C LEU A 380 13.19 -25.14 -5.38
N THR A 381 11.97 -24.58 -5.33
CA THR A 381 10.94 -24.94 -4.33
C THR A 381 9.94 -25.98 -4.82
N LYS A 382 9.79 -26.15 -6.15
CA LYS A 382 8.96 -27.18 -6.81
C LYS A 382 7.57 -27.40 -6.17
N PRO A 383 6.75 -26.35 -6.02
CA PRO A 383 5.51 -26.44 -5.26
C PRO A 383 4.45 -27.29 -5.99
N LYS A 384 3.71 -28.11 -5.24
CA LYS A 384 2.58 -28.89 -5.80
C LYS A 384 1.42 -27.98 -6.24
N TYR A 385 1.15 -26.90 -5.51
CA TYR A 385 0.16 -25.87 -5.83
C TYR A 385 0.76 -24.48 -5.74
N PHE A 386 0.31 -23.57 -6.62
CA PHE A 386 0.74 -22.18 -6.65
C PHE A 386 -0.45 -21.23 -6.54
N PHE A 387 -0.30 -20.24 -5.64
CA PHE A 387 -1.23 -19.14 -5.44
C PHE A 387 -0.45 -17.81 -5.58
N PRO A 388 -0.67 -17.02 -6.64
CA PRO A 388 -0.04 -15.70 -6.73
C PRO A 388 -0.52 -14.78 -5.61
N TYR A 389 0.43 -14.14 -4.94
CA TYR A 389 0.24 -13.19 -3.84
C TYR A 389 0.78 -11.81 -4.25
N HIS A 390 0.38 -10.77 -3.52
CA HIS A 390 0.85 -9.38 -3.67
C HIS A 390 1.02 -8.92 -5.13
N GLY A 391 -0.10 -8.51 -5.73
CA GLY A 391 -0.17 -8.12 -7.13
C GLY A 391 -1.59 -8.08 -7.66
N GLU A 392 -1.88 -7.11 -8.53
CA GLU A 392 -3.18 -6.99 -9.23
C GLU A 392 -3.50 -8.26 -10.04
N TYR A 393 -4.78 -8.53 -10.36
CA TYR A 393 -5.21 -9.71 -11.15
C TYR A 393 -4.36 -9.98 -12.41
N ARG A 394 -4.00 -8.93 -13.17
CA ARG A 394 -3.12 -9.04 -14.35
C ARG A 394 -1.69 -9.52 -14.04
N MET A 395 -1.17 -9.16 -12.85
CA MET A 395 0.13 -9.58 -12.35
C MET A 395 0.07 -11.02 -11.88
N ALA A 396 -0.97 -11.36 -11.11
CA ALA A 396 -1.28 -12.72 -10.67
C ALA A 396 -1.46 -13.68 -11.85
N LEU A 397 -2.07 -13.24 -12.96
CA LEU A 397 -2.21 -14.03 -14.19
C LEU A 397 -0.86 -14.26 -14.90
N ALA A 398 -0.02 -13.23 -15.03
CA ALA A 398 1.33 -13.37 -15.59
C ALA A 398 2.22 -14.29 -14.73
N HIS A 399 2.09 -14.21 -13.42
CA HIS A 399 2.78 -15.10 -12.49
C HIS A 399 2.26 -16.55 -12.59
N SER A 400 0.94 -16.72 -12.70
CA SER A 400 0.30 -18.02 -12.94
C SER A 400 0.84 -18.71 -14.20
N GLN A 401 0.99 -17.95 -15.29
CA GLN A 401 1.60 -18.45 -16.52
C GLN A 401 3.07 -18.84 -16.33
N THR A 402 3.84 -18.03 -15.60
CA THR A 402 5.25 -18.31 -15.26
C THR A 402 5.40 -19.59 -14.41
N ALA A 403 4.45 -19.86 -13.51
CA ALA A 403 4.41 -21.10 -12.73
C ALA A 403 4.15 -22.33 -13.60
N ILE A 404 3.23 -22.23 -14.57
CA ILE A 404 2.93 -23.29 -15.54
C ILE A 404 4.16 -23.59 -16.41
N GLU A 405 4.81 -22.54 -16.95
CA GLU A 405 6.05 -22.66 -17.72
C GLU A 405 7.20 -23.25 -16.91
N SER A 406 7.20 -23.05 -15.58
CA SER A 406 8.15 -23.63 -14.63
C SER A 406 7.78 -25.05 -14.15
N GLY A 407 6.70 -25.65 -14.69
CA GLY A 407 6.32 -27.04 -14.43
C GLY A 407 5.25 -27.26 -13.35
N VAL A 408 4.63 -26.22 -12.79
CA VAL A 408 3.45 -26.38 -11.91
C VAL A 408 2.25 -26.80 -12.76
N ASN A 409 1.53 -27.86 -12.35
CA ASN A 409 0.36 -28.35 -13.08
C ASN A 409 -0.71 -27.23 -13.22
N PRO A 410 -1.22 -26.91 -14.42
CA PRO A 410 -2.23 -25.86 -14.61
C PRO A 410 -3.49 -26.00 -13.75
N LYS A 411 -3.88 -27.23 -13.36
CA LYS A 411 -5.02 -27.47 -12.46
C LYS A 411 -4.75 -27.10 -10.99
N ASN A 412 -3.48 -26.92 -10.64
CA ASN A 412 -2.99 -26.60 -9.29
C ASN A 412 -2.55 -25.13 -9.15
N VAL A 413 -2.68 -24.33 -10.21
CA VAL A 413 -2.44 -22.88 -10.20
C VAL A 413 -3.77 -22.17 -9.97
N ILE A 414 -3.89 -21.47 -8.84
CA ILE A 414 -5.16 -20.95 -8.34
C ILE A 414 -5.00 -19.47 -7.99
N ILE A 415 -5.69 -18.58 -8.70
CA ILE A 415 -5.79 -17.16 -8.34
C ILE A 415 -6.95 -17.00 -7.33
N PRO A 416 -6.70 -16.69 -6.05
CA PRO A 416 -7.74 -16.60 -5.03
C PRO A 416 -8.37 -15.19 -4.98
N ASP A 417 -9.64 -15.10 -4.58
CA ASP A 417 -10.19 -13.86 -4.02
C ASP A 417 -9.79 -13.72 -2.54
N ASN A 418 -9.76 -12.47 -2.04
CA ASN A 418 -9.75 -12.23 -0.59
C ASN A 418 -10.95 -12.91 0.09
N GLY A 419 -10.69 -13.57 1.21
CA GLY A 419 -11.67 -14.27 2.03
C GLY A 419 -12.05 -15.68 1.56
N GLU A 420 -11.54 -16.17 0.44
CA GLU A 420 -11.83 -17.54 0.00
C GLU A 420 -10.98 -18.56 0.76
N VAL A 421 -11.66 -19.52 1.41
CA VAL A 421 -11.02 -20.52 2.26
C VAL A 421 -10.73 -21.79 1.48
N PHE A 422 -9.45 -22.13 1.42
CA PHE A 422 -8.92 -23.39 0.92
C PHE A 422 -8.50 -24.27 2.09
N GLU A 423 -8.45 -25.58 1.90
CA GLU A 423 -7.98 -26.51 2.93
C GLU A 423 -7.16 -27.67 2.35
N ILE A 424 -6.20 -28.14 3.15
CA ILE A 424 -5.25 -29.20 2.83
C ILE A 424 -5.57 -30.44 3.65
N VAL A 425 -5.70 -31.58 2.95
CA VAL A 425 -5.71 -32.92 3.54
C VAL A 425 -4.76 -33.79 2.73
N ASN A 426 -3.80 -34.42 3.39
CA ASN A 426 -2.84 -35.36 2.78
C ASN A 426 -2.16 -34.79 1.52
N GLN A 427 -1.72 -33.53 1.59
CA GLN A 427 -1.12 -32.75 0.51
C GLN A 427 -2.03 -32.48 -0.70
N GLU A 428 -3.32 -32.80 -0.65
CA GLU A 428 -4.32 -32.34 -1.63
C GLU A 428 -4.98 -31.03 -1.15
N VAL A 429 -5.05 -30.03 -2.03
CA VAL A 429 -5.70 -28.73 -1.76
C VAL A 429 -7.08 -28.72 -2.39
N ARG A 430 -8.11 -28.29 -1.64
CA ARG A 430 -9.46 -28.04 -2.16
C ARG A 430 -10.02 -26.70 -1.71
N LYS A 431 -10.78 -26.05 -2.60
CA LYS A 431 -11.58 -24.85 -2.28
C LYS A 431 -12.80 -25.28 -1.46
N THR A 432 -13.07 -24.61 -0.35
CA THR A 432 -14.24 -24.89 0.50
C THR A 432 -15.45 -24.05 0.09
N LYS A 433 -16.63 -24.34 0.66
CA LYS A 433 -17.83 -23.49 0.53
C LYS A 433 -17.82 -22.26 1.47
N ARG A 434 -16.75 -22.05 2.25
CA ARG A 434 -16.63 -20.99 3.26
C ARG A 434 -15.96 -19.76 2.64
N LYS A 435 -16.61 -18.59 2.74
CA LYS A 435 -16.02 -17.28 2.43
C LYS A 435 -16.05 -16.40 3.69
N ILE A 436 -14.95 -15.73 3.98
CA ILE A 436 -14.78 -14.82 5.11
C ILE A 436 -15.06 -13.39 4.63
N PRO A 437 -15.86 -12.58 5.34
CA PRO A 437 -16.05 -11.17 5.02
C PRO A 437 -14.72 -10.41 5.07
N CYS A 438 -14.31 -9.81 3.95
CA CYS A 438 -13.00 -9.15 3.75
C CYS A 438 -13.15 -7.74 3.16
N GLU A 439 -14.26 -7.08 3.46
CA GLU A 439 -14.55 -5.70 3.07
C GLU A 439 -13.47 -4.77 3.68
N PRO A 440 -12.92 -3.81 2.92
CA PRO A 440 -11.90 -2.93 3.46
C PRO A 440 -12.46 -2.03 4.56
N ILE A 441 -11.81 -2.03 5.73
CA ILE A 441 -12.04 -1.03 6.77
C ILE A 441 -11.19 0.20 6.42
N TYR A 442 -11.80 1.38 6.39
CA TYR A 442 -11.15 2.61 5.91
C TYR A 442 -10.61 3.43 7.09
N ILE A 443 -9.45 4.05 6.92
CA ILE A 443 -8.82 4.94 7.89
C ILE A 443 -9.07 6.39 7.47
N ASP A 444 -9.84 7.13 8.27
CA ASP A 444 -10.05 8.58 8.14
C ASP A 444 -9.47 9.27 9.38
N GLY A 445 -8.71 10.34 9.19
CA GLY A 445 -7.86 10.88 10.26
C GLY A 445 -6.97 9.79 10.87
N ASP A 446 -7.12 9.54 12.17
CA ASP A 446 -6.44 8.45 12.89
C ASP A 446 -7.42 7.34 13.34
N THR A 447 -8.69 7.42 12.95
CA THR A 447 -9.73 6.45 13.31
C THR A 447 -10.03 5.49 12.16
N ILE A 448 -10.28 4.23 12.52
CA ILE A 448 -10.93 3.27 11.61
C ILE A 448 -12.44 3.46 11.67
N SER A 449 -13.09 3.37 10.52
CA SER A 449 -14.55 3.34 10.42
C SER A 449 -14.99 2.26 9.42
N ARG A 450 -15.95 1.45 9.87
CA ARG A 450 -16.53 0.33 9.11
C ARG A 450 -17.65 0.80 8.18
N ASP A 451 -18.33 1.90 8.51
CA ASP A 451 -19.39 2.53 7.70
C ASP A 451 -18.85 3.39 6.54
N ASN A 452 -17.53 3.58 6.48
CA ASN A 452 -16.89 4.48 5.52
C ASN A 452 -17.11 4.11 4.04
N SER A 453 -17.44 2.86 3.70
CA SER A 453 -17.75 2.48 2.31
C SER A 453 -18.90 3.31 1.73
N ARG A 454 -19.96 3.53 2.52
CA ARG A 454 -21.08 4.42 2.15
C ARG A 454 -20.63 5.88 2.08
N ILE A 455 -19.85 6.34 3.07
CA ILE A 455 -19.38 7.74 3.15
C ILE A 455 -18.47 8.08 1.96
N ILE A 456 -17.63 7.14 1.51
CA ILE A 456 -16.76 7.30 0.33
C ILE A 456 -17.59 7.35 -0.95
N ASN A 457 -18.63 6.53 -1.10
CA ASN A 457 -19.55 6.62 -2.23
C ASN A 457 -20.30 7.97 -2.25
N GLU A 458 -20.77 8.45 -1.09
CA GLU A 458 -21.41 9.78 -0.99
C GLU A 458 -20.41 10.91 -1.29
N ARG A 459 -19.16 10.84 -0.81
CA ARG A 459 -18.07 11.78 -1.14
C ARG A 459 -17.73 11.79 -2.63
N GLN A 460 -17.60 10.62 -3.26
CA GLN A 460 -17.30 10.51 -4.69
C GLN A 460 -18.44 11.09 -5.54
N TYR A 461 -19.70 10.78 -5.20
CA TYR A 461 -20.85 11.34 -5.91
C TYR A 461 -20.92 12.87 -5.79
N MET A 462 -20.62 13.42 -4.60
CA MET A 462 -20.49 14.88 -4.40
C MET A 462 -19.30 15.49 -5.15
N ARG A 463 -18.17 14.78 -5.26
CA ARG A 463 -16.98 15.21 -6.04
C ARG A 463 -17.32 15.35 -7.52
N GLU A 464 -18.11 14.43 -8.07
CA GLU A 464 -18.40 14.33 -9.51
C GLU A 464 -19.59 15.18 -9.94
N ASN A 465 -20.61 15.35 -9.07
CA ASN A 465 -21.87 16.03 -9.42
C ASN A 465 -22.08 17.36 -8.67
N GLY A 466 -21.28 17.64 -7.65
CA GLY A 466 -21.47 18.77 -6.73
C GLY A 466 -22.71 18.63 -5.84
N VAL A 467 -23.00 19.70 -5.09
CA VAL A 467 -24.11 19.77 -4.13
C VAL A 467 -24.89 21.08 -4.25
N VAL A 468 -26.20 21.00 -4.04
CA VAL A 468 -27.13 22.13 -3.92
C VAL A 468 -27.87 22.01 -2.59
N PHE A 469 -27.57 22.92 -1.67
CA PHE A 469 -28.31 23.11 -0.43
C PHE A 469 -29.47 24.08 -0.64
N ILE A 470 -30.63 23.74 -0.09
CA ILE A 470 -31.88 24.50 -0.22
C ILE A 470 -32.44 24.72 1.18
N PHE A 471 -32.50 25.98 1.58
CA PHE A 471 -33.00 26.40 2.89
C PHE A 471 -34.38 27.03 2.70
N VAL A 472 -35.41 26.34 3.22
CA VAL A 472 -36.81 26.75 3.12
C VAL A 472 -37.25 27.27 4.49
N PRO A 473 -37.41 28.59 4.68
CA PRO A 473 -38.13 29.11 5.84
C PRO A 473 -39.62 28.74 5.69
N PHE A 474 -40.19 28.07 6.68
CA PHE A 474 -41.50 27.43 6.59
C PHE A 474 -42.27 27.66 7.89
N ASP A 475 -43.56 28.00 7.76
CA ASP A 475 -44.49 28.14 8.87
C ASP A 475 -45.37 26.90 8.86
N LYS A 476 -45.19 26.02 9.86
CA LYS A 476 -45.91 24.74 9.90
C LYS A 476 -47.37 24.93 10.31
N LYS A 477 -47.68 25.87 11.19
CA LYS A 477 -49.05 26.23 11.58
C LYS A 477 -49.88 26.70 10.38
N ASN A 478 -49.34 27.63 9.58
CA ASN A 478 -50.04 28.23 8.44
C ASN A 478 -49.73 27.55 7.10
N ASN A 479 -48.93 26.46 7.11
CA ASN A 479 -48.64 25.62 5.95
C ASN A 479 -48.00 26.38 4.76
N GLU A 480 -47.17 27.38 5.04
CA GLU A 480 -46.66 28.34 4.04
C GLU A 480 -45.14 28.58 4.12
N ILE A 481 -44.58 29.22 3.09
CA ILE A 481 -43.14 29.55 3.00
C ILE A 481 -42.96 31.03 3.35
N LYS A 482 -42.50 31.32 4.57
CA LYS A 482 -42.29 32.70 5.04
C LYS A 482 -40.98 33.27 4.50
N GLY A 483 -41.06 33.98 3.38
CA GLY A 483 -39.93 34.69 2.78
C GLY A 483 -39.16 33.87 1.73
N ARG A 484 -37.88 34.22 1.51
CA ARG A 484 -37.13 33.76 0.33
C ARG A 484 -36.36 32.46 0.59
N ILE A 485 -36.69 31.41 -0.18
CA ILE A 485 -35.86 30.19 -0.25
C ILE A 485 -34.42 30.56 -0.63
N SER A 486 -33.48 30.24 0.26
CA SER A 486 -32.04 30.43 0.04
C SER A 486 -31.43 29.17 -0.59
N ILE A 487 -30.48 29.37 -1.49
CA ILE A 487 -29.88 28.31 -2.31
C ILE A 487 -28.37 28.52 -2.29
N ILE A 488 -27.63 27.53 -1.82
CA ILE A 488 -26.16 27.52 -1.79
C ILE A 488 -25.69 26.33 -2.61
N THR A 489 -24.73 26.53 -3.51
CA THR A 489 -24.12 25.43 -4.27
C THR A 489 -22.60 25.40 -4.12
N LYS A 490 -22.04 24.21 -4.20
CA LYS A 490 -20.60 23.94 -4.32
C LYS A 490 -20.41 22.88 -5.41
N GLY A 491 -19.49 23.12 -6.34
CA GLY A 491 -19.14 22.17 -7.40
C GLY A 491 -20.11 22.04 -8.59
N VAL A 492 -21.33 22.59 -8.53
CA VAL A 492 -22.33 22.43 -9.64
C VAL A 492 -22.24 23.57 -10.66
N PHE A 493 -22.26 24.83 -10.21
CA PHE A 493 -22.12 26.01 -11.07
C PHE A 493 -21.62 27.22 -10.27
N SER A 494 -21.04 28.20 -10.96
CA SER A 494 -20.65 29.48 -10.33
C SER A 494 -21.87 30.35 -10.07
N ILE A 495 -21.99 30.92 -8.88
CA ILE A 495 -23.09 31.82 -8.51
C ILE A 495 -23.13 33.06 -9.43
N ARG A 496 -21.97 33.53 -9.90
CA ARG A 496 -21.85 34.68 -10.81
C ARG A 496 -22.52 34.45 -12.18
N THR A 497 -22.53 33.21 -12.69
CA THR A 497 -23.15 32.86 -13.98
C THR A 497 -24.46 32.08 -13.83
N GLY A 498 -24.76 31.57 -12.63
CA GLY A 498 -25.92 30.72 -12.35
C GLY A 498 -27.23 31.43 -12.01
N SER A 499 -27.30 32.78 -12.07
CA SER A 499 -28.48 33.53 -11.61
C SER A 499 -29.84 33.04 -12.17
N PRO A 500 -29.99 32.75 -13.49
CA PRO A 500 -31.24 32.19 -14.03
C PRO A 500 -31.57 30.80 -13.46
N ILE A 501 -30.55 29.96 -13.25
CA ILE A 501 -30.70 28.61 -12.68
C ILE A 501 -31.14 28.71 -11.20
N ILE A 502 -30.60 29.66 -10.44
CA ILE A 502 -31.01 29.94 -9.05
C ILE A 502 -32.46 30.46 -8.99
N ALA A 503 -32.90 31.25 -9.98
CA ALA A 503 -34.30 31.67 -10.10
C ALA A 503 -35.24 30.49 -10.37
N ASP A 504 -34.89 29.61 -11.31
CA ASP A 504 -35.65 28.39 -11.62
C ASP A 504 -35.72 27.41 -10.45
N ILE A 505 -34.60 27.11 -9.78
CA ILE A 505 -34.57 26.23 -8.60
C ILE A 505 -35.53 26.78 -7.54
N ARG A 506 -35.52 28.09 -7.28
CA ARG A 506 -36.43 28.75 -6.33
C ARG A 506 -37.89 28.63 -6.75
N ARG A 507 -38.19 28.93 -8.02
CA ARG A 507 -39.55 28.86 -8.61
C ARG A 507 -40.12 27.43 -8.54
N ILE A 508 -39.32 26.43 -8.88
CA ILE A 508 -39.70 25.01 -8.86
C ILE A 508 -39.86 24.50 -7.43
N SER A 509 -38.99 24.92 -6.50
CA SER A 509 -39.08 24.57 -5.08
C SER A 509 -40.36 25.12 -4.46
N TYR A 510 -40.57 26.44 -4.57
CA TYR A 510 -41.72 27.14 -4.00
C TYR A 510 -43.05 26.59 -4.53
N SER A 511 -43.19 26.47 -5.85
CA SER A 511 -44.42 25.94 -6.47
C SER A 511 -44.68 24.47 -6.13
N SER A 512 -43.64 23.62 -6.07
CA SER A 512 -43.82 22.20 -5.73
C SER A 512 -44.21 22.02 -4.26
N ILE A 513 -43.58 22.73 -3.32
CA ILE A 513 -43.94 22.65 -1.90
C ILE A 513 -45.37 23.17 -1.68
N ARG A 514 -45.69 24.39 -2.16
CA ARG A 514 -47.01 25.00 -1.97
C ARG A 514 -48.13 24.10 -2.49
N PHE A 515 -47.99 23.58 -3.72
CA PHE A 515 -48.97 22.67 -4.31
C PHE A 515 -49.13 21.35 -3.53
N PHE A 516 -48.03 20.78 -3.02
CA PHE A 516 -48.09 19.53 -2.26
C PHE A 516 -48.81 19.72 -0.92
N VAL A 517 -48.39 20.73 -0.14
CA VAL A 517 -48.95 21.05 1.17
C VAL A 517 -50.42 21.46 1.09
N GLN A 518 -50.83 22.18 0.04
CA GLN A 518 -52.23 22.53 -0.18
C GLN A 518 -53.11 21.35 -0.63
N LYS A 519 -52.51 20.26 -1.14
CA LYS A 519 -53.25 19.08 -1.64
C LYS A 519 -53.28 17.91 -0.65
N ASP A 520 -52.23 17.74 0.16
CA ASP A 520 -52.12 16.69 1.17
C ASP A 520 -52.00 17.33 2.56
N PRO A 521 -53.10 17.42 3.33
CA PRO A 521 -53.06 18.00 4.68
C PRO A 521 -52.29 17.13 5.68
N ASN A 522 -52.01 15.86 5.35
CA ASN A 522 -51.25 14.91 6.17
C ASN A 522 -49.77 14.81 5.71
N TRP A 523 -49.26 15.83 5.03
CA TRP A 523 -47.89 15.87 4.53
C TRP A 523 -46.84 15.66 5.63
N SER A 524 -45.71 15.07 5.25
CA SER A 524 -44.58 14.83 6.14
C SER A 524 -43.26 15.40 5.61
N MET A 525 -42.33 15.69 6.52
CA MET A 525 -41.00 16.20 6.15
C MET A 525 -40.21 15.29 5.20
N PRO A 526 -40.23 13.95 5.31
CA PRO A 526 -39.63 13.07 4.31
C PRO A 526 -40.24 13.24 2.91
N GLN A 527 -41.57 13.35 2.78
CA GLN A 527 -42.22 13.56 1.48
C GLN A 527 -41.80 14.90 0.85
N LEU A 528 -41.79 16.01 1.60
CA LEU A 528 -41.36 17.32 1.07
C LEU A 528 -39.89 17.32 0.63
N LYS A 529 -38.99 16.67 1.38
CA LYS A 529 -37.58 16.53 0.99
C LYS A 529 -37.43 15.69 -0.28
N GLN A 530 -38.14 14.56 -0.38
CA GLN A 530 -38.09 13.69 -1.55
C GLN A 530 -38.73 14.34 -2.79
N LEU A 531 -39.79 15.12 -2.60
CA LEU A 531 -40.42 15.92 -3.66
C LEU A 531 -39.43 16.93 -4.26
N LEU A 532 -38.73 17.70 -3.42
CA LEU A 532 -37.70 18.63 -3.89
C LEU A 532 -36.58 17.89 -4.63
N LYS A 533 -36.06 16.79 -4.07
CA LYS A 533 -35.04 15.94 -4.69
C LYS A 533 -35.48 15.46 -6.09
N ASN A 534 -36.70 14.93 -6.21
CA ASN A 534 -37.26 14.42 -7.47
C ASN A 534 -37.46 15.55 -8.51
N ARG A 535 -38.13 16.65 -8.10
CA ARG A 535 -38.50 17.76 -9.02
C ARG A 535 -37.26 18.50 -9.52
N LEU A 536 -36.27 18.72 -8.66
CA LEU A 536 -35.05 19.45 -9.00
C LEU A 536 -34.01 18.56 -9.69
N GLY A 537 -33.85 17.29 -9.30
CA GLY A 537 -33.05 16.33 -10.08
C GLY A 537 -33.58 16.20 -11.52
N SER A 538 -34.90 16.11 -11.67
CA SER A 538 -35.57 16.14 -12.98
C SER A 538 -35.38 17.46 -13.74
N TYR A 539 -35.12 18.58 -13.06
CA TYR A 539 -34.79 19.86 -13.69
C TYR A 539 -33.34 19.89 -14.15
N PHE A 540 -32.38 19.60 -13.26
CA PHE A 540 -30.94 19.61 -13.57
C PHE A 540 -30.58 18.64 -14.70
N HIS A 541 -31.15 17.43 -14.68
CA HIS A 541 -30.90 16.45 -15.73
C HIS A 541 -31.48 16.91 -17.09
N ARG A 542 -32.68 17.50 -17.12
CA ARG A 542 -33.29 18.00 -18.38
C ARG A 542 -32.65 19.29 -18.91
N SER A 543 -32.24 20.21 -18.03
CA SER A 543 -31.72 21.53 -18.44
C SER A 543 -30.23 21.52 -18.77
N LYS A 544 -29.43 20.69 -18.09
CA LYS A 544 -27.96 20.67 -18.18
C LYS A 544 -27.30 19.29 -18.10
N ARG A 545 -28.08 18.20 -18.02
CA ARG A 545 -27.59 16.82 -17.78
C ARG A 545 -26.81 16.63 -16.47
N TRP A 546 -26.95 17.56 -15.52
CA TRP A 546 -26.32 17.46 -14.19
C TRP A 546 -27.18 16.63 -13.23
N ASN A 547 -26.55 15.87 -12.32
CA ASN A 547 -27.23 15.09 -11.28
C ASN A 547 -26.72 15.47 -9.86
N PRO A 548 -26.75 16.76 -9.44
CA PRO A 548 -26.17 17.20 -8.18
C PRO A 548 -26.88 16.62 -6.96
N VAL A 549 -26.17 16.49 -5.84
CA VAL A 549 -26.82 16.14 -4.56
C VAL A 549 -27.70 17.30 -4.12
N VAL A 550 -29.02 17.09 -4.11
CA VAL A 550 -30.00 18.06 -3.60
C VAL A 550 -30.26 17.77 -2.12
N LEU A 551 -29.85 18.69 -1.25
CA LEU A 551 -30.06 18.63 0.20
C LEU A 551 -30.98 19.77 0.64
N SER A 552 -32.17 19.44 1.16
CA SER A 552 -33.14 20.42 1.63
C SER A 552 -33.29 20.43 3.16
N LYS A 553 -33.07 21.60 3.75
CA LYS A 553 -33.30 21.90 5.18
C LYS A 553 -34.46 22.89 5.25
N PHE A 554 -35.47 22.51 6.02
CA PHE A 554 -36.57 23.40 6.37
C PHE A 554 -36.23 24.02 7.73
N ILE A 555 -36.56 25.29 7.88
CA ILE A 555 -36.33 26.11 9.07
C ILE A 555 -37.71 26.57 9.50
N PHE A 556 -38.20 26.06 10.62
CA PHE A 556 -39.51 26.45 11.12
C PHE A 556 -39.43 27.83 11.75
N VAL A 557 -40.38 28.71 11.40
CA VAL A 557 -40.44 30.09 11.92
C VAL A 557 -41.50 30.25 13.01
N ASP A 558 -42.33 29.23 13.19
CA ASP A 558 -43.32 29.08 14.25
C ASP A 558 -42.77 28.34 15.49
N GLU A 559 -41.56 27.77 15.42
CA GLU A 559 -40.77 27.40 16.60
C GLU A 559 -40.26 28.68 17.30
N LYS A 560 -40.63 28.89 18.58
CA LYS A 560 -40.07 29.99 19.38
C LYS A 560 -38.55 29.82 19.46
N PHE A 561 -37.82 30.78 18.88
CA PHE A 561 -36.38 30.69 18.61
C PHE A 561 -35.50 30.97 19.85
N ASP A 562 -35.73 30.24 20.95
CA ASP A 562 -34.66 30.07 21.94
C ASP A 562 -33.67 29.03 21.40
N PHE A 563 -32.76 29.54 20.56
CA PHE A 563 -31.70 28.76 19.92
C PHE A 563 -30.71 28.18 20.94
N LEU A 564 -30.47 28.89 22.05
CA LEU A 564 -29.54 28.48 23.09
C LEU A 564 -30.12 27.32 23.89
N ALA A 565 -31.31 27.49 24.48
CA ALA A 565 -31.96 26.40 25.23
C ALA A 565 -32.18 25.16 24.35
N ASN A 566 -32.60 25.32 23.09
CA ASN A 566 -32.78 24.19 22.17
C ASN A 566 -31.48 23.53 21.72
N TYR A 567 -30.34 24.23 21.73
CA TYR A 567 -29.03 23.67 21.43
C TYR A 567 -28.43 22.98 22.65
N GLU A 568 -28.44 23.65 23.80
CA GLU A 568 -27.99 23.12 25.09
C GLU A 568 -28.76 21.86 25.48
N GLN A 569 -30.09 21.86 25.32
CA GLN A 569 -30.93 20.68 25.57
C GLN A 569 -30.58 19.52 24.63
N LYS A 570 -30.29 19.78 23.34
CA LYS A 570 -29.92 18.74 22.37
C LYS A 570 -28.47 18.26 22.50
N GLU A 571 -27.55 19.08 23.00
CA GLU A 571 -26.22 18.63 23.41
C GLU A 571 -26.30 17.85 24.73
N ALA A 572 -27.13 18.26 25.69
CA ALA A 572 -27.39 17.53 26.92
C ALA A 572 -28.02 16.15 26.66
N GLU A 573 -29.01 16.05 25.77
CA GLU A 573 -29.60 14.79 25.30
C GLU A 573 -28.53 13.87 24.69
N LYS A 574 -27.66 14.36 23.81
CA LYS A 574 -26.52 13.58 23.28
C LYS A 574 -25.55 13.16 24.38
N PHE A 575 -25.26 14.02 25.35
CA PHE A 575 -24.38 13.69 26.49
C PHE A 575 -25.01 12.64 27.41
N VAL A 576 -26.33 12.65 27.59
CA VAL A 576 -27.08 11.64 28.34
C VAL A 576 -27.08 10.32 27.58
N ASP A 577 -27.32 10.31 26.26
CA ASP A 577 -27.35 9.09 25.45
C ASP A 577 -25.93 8.49 25.28
N TYR A 578 -24.91 9.35 25.16
CA TYR A 578 -23.49 8.96 25.23
C TYR A 578 -23.15 8.34 26.58
N LYS A 579 -23.56 8.94 27.71
CA LYS A 579 -23.40 8.36 29.04
C LYS A 579 -24.18 7.05 29.20
N ALA A 580 -25.43 6.96 28.73
CA ALA A 580 -26.22 5.74 28.79
C ALA A 580 -25.58 4.59 27.99
N THR A 581 -24.97 4.91 26.84
CA THR A 581 -24.19 3.96 26.04
C THR A 581 -22.92 3.53 26.78
N GLN A 582 -22.17 4.46 27.39
CA GLN A 582 -21.01 4.13 28.24
C GLN A 582 -21.40 3.26 29.44
N THR A 583 -22.48 3.57 30.16
CA THR A 583 -22.93 2.77 31.33
C THR A 583 -23.40 1.37 30.92
N LYS A 584 -24.01 1.20 29.74
CA LYS A 584 -24.32 -0.13 29.16
C LYS A 584 -23.08 -0.92 28.74
N LEU A 585 -21.96 -0.25 28.47
CA LEU A 585 -20.66 -0.90 28.22
C LEU A 585 -19.87 -1.16 29.51
N ALA A 586 -20.13 -0.40 30.59
CA ALA A 586 -19.42 -0.50 31.87
C ALA A 586 -20.00 -1.56 32.83
N ASN A 587 -21.28 -1.92 32.71
CA ASN A 587 -21.93 -2.91 33.58
C ASN A 587 -22.04 -4.30 32.91
N PRO A 588 -21.10 -5.25 33.16
CA PRO A 588 -21.31 -6.64 32.78
C PRO A 588 -22.47 -7.24 33.58
N VAL A 589 -23.40 -7.92 32.89
CA VAL A 589 -24.59 -8.51 33.53
C VAL A 589 -24.19 -9.60 34.52
N ASN A 590 -24.56 -9.41 35.78
CA ASN A 590 -24.49 -10.44 36.82
C ASN A 590 -25.27 -11.68 36.38
N LYS A 591 -24.56 -12.79 36.10
CA LYS A 591 -25.19 -14.08 35.83
C LYS A 591 -25.90 -14.57 37.09
N LYS A 592 -27.23 -14.64 37.06
CA LYS A 592 -27.98 -15.52 37.99
C LYS A 592 -27.52 -16.96 37.76
N VAL A 593 -26.70 -17.48 38.66
CA VAL A 593 -26.41 -18.91 38.74
C VAL A 593 -27.42 -19.53 39.70
N VAL A 594 -28.42 -20.22 39.15
CA VAL A 594 -29.21 -21.16 39.94
C VAL A 594 -28.32 -22.39 40.20
N LYS A 595 -28.00 -22.66 41.48
CA LYS A 595 -27.45 -23.95 41.89
C LYS A 595 -28.60 -24.87 42.33
N PRO A 596 -28.51 -26.19 42.06
CA PRO A 596 -29.49 -27.14 42.60
C PRO A 596 -29.34 -27.28 44.12
N ASN A 597 -30.45 -27.59 44.78
CA ASN A 597 -30.51 -27.90 46.21
C ASN A 597 -30.07 -29.36 46.44
N PRO A 598 -29.20 -29.61 47.42
CA PRO A 598 -29.39 -30.79 48.25
C PRO A 598 -29.17 -30.48 49.74
N ASN A 599 -30.20 -30.72 50.55
CA ASN A 599 -30.01 -30.93 51.98
C ASN A 599 -31.09 -31.87 52.53
N ASN A 600 -30.77 -33.16 52.66
CA ASN A 600 -31.23 -34.02 53.76
C ASN A 600 -30.68 -35.46 53.63
N LYS A 601 -29.78 -35.84 54.54
CA LYS A 601 -29.95 -37.02 55.39
C LYS A 601 -28.99 -37.00 56.59
N SER A 602 -29.57 -36.90 57.78
CA SER A 602 -29.17 -37.55 59.05
C SER A 602 -27.66 -37.72 59.38
N SER A 603 -27.21 -36.98 60.41
CA SER A 603 -26.33 -37.44 61.53
C SER A 603 -25.06 -38.27 61.22
N SER A 604 -23.87 -37.89 61.71
CA SER A 604 -23.54 -37.99 63.14
C SER A 604 -22.06 -37.65 63.47
N LEU A 605 -21.76 -37.49 64.77
CA LEU A 605 -20.49 -37.73 65.49
C LEU A 605 -19.22 -36.87 65.23
N ASN A 606 -19.00 -35.97 66.19
CA ASN A 606 -17.79 -35.80 67.03
C ASN A 606 -16.45 -35.18 66.55
N SER A 607 -16.02 -34.17 67.34
CA SER A 607 -14.64 -33.82 67.76
C SER A 607 -13.66 -33.28 66.69
N GLN A 608 -12.70 -32.37 66.95
CA GLN A 608 -12.34 -31.43 68.06
C GLN A 608 -11.38 -30.36 67.42
N LYS A 609 -10.93 -29.24 67.99
CA LYS A 609 -10.94 -28.62 69.35
C LYS A 609 -10.74 -27.08 69.20
N ASN A 610 -11.04 -26.29 70.26
CA ASN A 610 -10.56 -24.94 70.65
C ASN A 610 -10.23 -23.84 69.58
N GLY A 611 -10.58 -22.56 69.77
CA GLY A 611 -11.35 -21.90 70.84
C GLY A 611 -11.10 -20.37 70.92
N ASN A 612 -12.06 -19.62 71.50
CA ASN A 612 -12.00 -18.22 71.97
C ASN A 612 -11.80 -17.09 70.91
N SER A 613 -12.29 -15.85 71.07
CA SER A 613 -13.35 -15.26 71.93
C SER A 613 -13.61 -13.77 71.55
N SER A 614 -14.81 -13.22 71.85
CA SER A 614 -15.12 -11.77 72.11
C SER A 614 -14.76 -10.67 71.05
N GLU A 615 -15.42 -9.50 70.93
CA GLU A 615 -16.68 -8.97 71.50
C GLU A 615 -17.25 -7.74 70.71
N ASN A 616 -18.58 -7.59 70.73
CA ASN A 616 -19.42 -6.37 70.95
C ASN A 616 -19.28 -4.98 70.23
N ILE A 617 -20.48 -4.45 69.87
CA ILE A 617 -20.99 -3.05 70.04
C ILE A 617 -20.79 -1.92 68.96
N ALA A 618 -21.82 -1.78 68.11
CA ALA A 618 -22.75 -0.62 67.96
C ALA A 618 -22.42 0.76 67.29
N VAL A 619 -23.23 1.08 66.26
CA VAL A 619 -24.15 2.26 66.11
C VAL A 619 -23.63 3.70 66.30
N LYS A 620 -23.71 4.54 65.23
CA LYS A 620 -24.79 5.57 65.03
C LYS A 620 -24.79 6.25 63.66
N SER A 621 -25.87 6.98 63.35
CA SER A 621 -26.12 7.75 62.13
C SER A 621 -26.41 9.22 62.44
N ASN A 622 -26.28 10.13 61.46
CA ASN A 622 -27.15 11.30 61.35
C ASN A 622 -27.08 11.99 59.96
N ASN A 623 -27.96 12.96 59.71
CA ASN A 623 -28.38 13.42 58.39
C ASN A 623 -28.57 14.96 58.32
N LEU A 624 -28.93 15.47 57.12
CA LEU A 624 -29.57 16.78 56.81
C LEU A 624 -28.70 18.03 56.53
N SER A 625 -29.36 19.03 55.91
CA SER A 625 -28.79 20.04 55.00
C SER A 625 -29.40 21.45 55.19
N LYS A 626 -28.79 22.49 54.56
CA LYS A 626 -29.45 23.79 54.25
C LYS A 626 -28.81 24.52 53.04
N LYS A 627 -29.39 25.65 52.61
CA LYS A 627 -29.41 26.15 51.20
C LYS A 627 -28.64 27.48 50.91
N ASN A 628 -28.19 27.60 49.66
CA ASN A 628 -28.16 28.72 48.69
C ASN A 628 -28.11 30.21 49.13
N LEU A 629 -27.31 31.06 48.44
CA LEU A 629 -27.79 32.08 47.47
C LEU A 629 -26.69 32.69 46.55
N ASN A 630 -27.04 33.67 45.69
CA ASN A 630 -26.33 34.17 44.48
C ASN A 630 -25.43 35.43 44.70
N TYR A 631 -24.55 35.81 43.74
CA TYR A 631 -24.59 37.07 42.91
C TYR A 631 -23.29 37.43 42.07
N TYR A 632 -23.51 37.93 40.84
CA TYR A 632 -22.76 38.90 39.95
C TYR A 632 -21.21 38.92 39.63
N ASN A 633 -20.87 38.61 38.35
CA ASN A 633 -20.36 39.46 37.23
C ASN A 633 -19.24 40.58 37.31
N ILE A 634 -18.39 40.62 36.23
CA ILE A 634 -17.66 41.79 35.59
C ILE A 634 -16.39 42.31 36.34
N GLN A 635 -15.20 42.65 35.78
CA GLN A 635 -14.82 43.52 34.62
C GLN A 635 -13.41 43.20 33.96
N LYS A 636 -12.83 44.12 33.15
CA LYS A 636 -11.54 44.02 32.39
C LYS A 636 -10.61 45.25 32.60
N SER A 637 -9.28 45.05 32.60
CA SER A 637 -8.19 46.02 32.33
C SER A 637 -6.81 45.36 32.56
N THR A 638 -5.62 45.83 32.11
CA THR A 638 -5.12 46.28 30.78
C THR A 638 -3.57 46.19 30.78
N ASP A 639 -2.96 46.09 29.59
CA ASP A 639 -1.65 46.64 29.17
C ASP A 639 -0.24 46.11 29.63
N GLU A 640 0.56 45.85 28.58
CA GLU A 640 1.98 46.20 28.33
C GLU A 640 3.21 45.60 29.10
N LYS A 641 4.05 44.91 28.31
CA LYS A 641 5.55 44.97 28.21
C LYS A 641 6.46 44.98 29.47
N LEU A 642 7.42 44.04 29.53
CA LEU A 642 8.88 44.36 29.44
C LEU A 642 9.83 43.14 29.30
N ASN A 643 11.15 43.41 29.27
CA ASN A 643 12.22 42.62 28.64
C ASN A 643 13.01 41.63 29.53
N LYS A 644 13.25 40.42 28.98
CA LYS A 644 14.52 39.63 28.99
C LYS A 644 15.11 39.10 30.34
N PRO A 645 16.08 38.14 30.30
CA PRO A 645 16.35 37.23 31.41
C PRO A 645 17.65 37.52 32.21
N SER A 646 17.71 36.97 33.42
CA SER A 646 18.87 37.01 34.32
C SER A 646 19.75 35.73 34.26
N LYS A 647 21.07 35.89 34.46
CA LYS A 647 22.06 34.80 34.58
C LYS A 647 22.57 34.69 36.03
N LYS A 648 22.70 33.46 36.55
CA LYS A 648 23.74 33.00 37.53
C LYS A 648 24.01 31.51 37.22
N ILE A 649 25.20 30.93 36.99
CA ILE A 649 26.64 31.25 37.18
C ILE A 649 27.24 30.83 38.55
N ILE A 650 27.62 29.54 38.63
CA ILE A 650 28.77 28.86 39.35
C ILE A 650 29.02 29.15 40.87
N PRO A 651 30.01 28.51 41.57
CA PRO A 651 30.77 27.26 41.32
C PRO A 651 30.91 26.27 42.52
N ASN A 652 31.38 25.04 42.26
CA ASN A 652 32.54 24.38 42.90
C ASN A 652 32.94 23.14 42.05
N LYS A 653 34.20 22.73 41.81
CA LYS A 653 35.45 22.57 42.61
C LYS A 653 35.41 21.38 43.59
N ILE A 654 36.45 20.55 43.77
CA ILE A 654 37.65 20.30 42.92
C ILE A 654 38.07 18.80 42.95
N THR A 655 39.32 18.42 42.62
CA THR A 655 39.60 17.14 41.90
C THR A 655 40.92 16.41 42.25
N LYS A 656 41.00 15.10 41.93
CA LYS A 656 42.21 14.20 41.84
C LYS A 656 42.58 13.50 43.18
N LYS A 657 43.52 12.52 43.28
CA LYS A 657 44.59 12.00 42.37
C LYS A 657 45.16 10.63 42.82
N SER A 658 45.47 9.72 41.88
CA SER A 658 46.66 8.80 41.81
C SER A 658 46.37 7.63 40.83
N LEU A 659 47.18 7.22 39.84
CA LEU A 659 48.64 7.05 39.62
C LEU A 659 49.20 5.69 40.07
N ASN A 660 49.47 4.81 39.10
CA ASN A 660 50.84 4.49 38.70
C ASN A 660 50.92 3.86 37.30
N SER A 661 52.14 3.78 36.75
CA SER A 661 52.46 3.38 35.36
C SER A 661 53.82 2.70 35.31
N GLN A 662 54.00 1.67 34.47
CA GLN A 662 55.34 1.15 34.13
C GLN A 662 55.37 0.47 32.75
N ASN A 663 56.57 0.05 32.32
CA ASN A 663 56.98 0.01 30.90
C ASN A 663 57.04 -1.40 30.27
N PHE A 664 57.27 -1.41 28.95
CA PHE A 664 57.84 -2.50 28.15
C PHE A 664 59.02 -3.23 28.84
N VAL A 665 59.24 -4.52 28.52
CA VAL A 665 60.47 -5.03 27.85
C VAL A 665 60.48 -6.58 27.65
N LYS A 666 60.76 -7.00 26.40
CA LYS A 666 61.47 -8.20 25.88
C LYS A 666 61.17 -9.67 26.28
N ASN A 667 61.20 -10.48 25.21
CA ASN A 667 61.92 -11.75 24.96
C ASN A 667 61.54 -13.12 25.59
N GLU A 668 61.29 -14.05 24.65
CA GLU A 668 61.93 -15.38 24.49
C GLU A 668 61.90 -16.44 25.62
N ALA A 669 61.28 -17.58 25.28
CA ALA A 669 61.81 -18.90 25.61
C ALA A 669 61.64 -19.82 24.38
N GLN A 670 62.73 -20.44 23.92
CA GLN A 670 62.71 -21.53 22.92
C GLN A 670 62.64 -22.89 23.62
N THR A 671 62.06 -23.90 22.97
CA THR A 671 62.55 -25.30 22.75
C THR A 671 61.36 -26.17 22.30
N ASN A 672 61.46 -26.89 21.17
CA ASN A 672 61.87 -28.30 20.99
C ASN A 672 60.96 -29.30 21.75
N SER A 673 60.59 -30.47 21.21
CA SER A 673 61.15 -31.29 20.11
C SER A 673 60.13 -31.46 18.94
N ASN A 674 60.49 -31.84 17.70
CA ASN A 674 61.09 -33.10 17.22
C ASN A 674 60.35 -34.35 17.76
N GLN A 675 60.02 -35.39 17.00
CA GLN A 675 60.32 -35.79 15.60
C GLN A 675 59.22 -36.84 15.16
N GLU A 676 59.20 -37.63 14.07
CA GLU A 676 60.17 -38.03 13.03
C GLU A 676 59.52 -38.64 11.75
N LYS A 677 60.34 -38.92 10.72
CA LYS A 677 60.28 -39.96 9.65
C LYS A 677 58.97 -40.31 8.88
N THR A 678 58.97 -39.82 7.63
CA THR A 678 58.83 -40.58 6.36
C THR A 678 58.86 -42.13 6.40
N PHE A 679 58.08 -42.79 5.54
CA PHE A 679 58.52 -43.98 4.78
C PHE A 679 57.83 -44.12 3.40
N ALA A 680 58.43 -44.98 2.57
CA ALA A 680 58.28 -45.24 1.13
C ALA A 680 56.83 -45.46 0.59
N ASN A 681 56.48 -45.23 -0.69
CA ASN A 681 57.05 -45.71 -1.97
C ASN A 681 57.08 -47.24 -2.14
N SER A 682 56.18 -47.81 -2.96
CA SER A 682 56.53 -48.64 -4.14
C SER A 682 55.31 -49.33 -4.78
N GLU A 683 55.14 -49.17 -6.10
CA GLU A 683 54.76 -50.21 -7.07
C GLU A 683 53.40 -50.97 -6.95
N SER A 684 52.87 -51.59 -8.01
CA SER A 684 52.93 -51.33 -9.47
C SER A 684 51.80 -52.14 -10.17
N LEU A 685 51.80 -52.17 -11.52
CA LEU A 685 50.90 -52.94 -12.41
C LEU A 685 49.43 -52.40 -12.47
N GLN A 686 48.73 -52.40 -13.60
CA GLN A 686 48.99 -53.02 -14.91
C GLN A 686 48.39 -52.20 -16.09
N ASN A 687 49.01 -52.30 -17.28
CA ASN A 687 48.47 -52.22 -18.67
C ASN A 687 47.06 -51.62 -18.95
N LYS A 688 46.76 -50.90 -20.06
CA LYS A 688 47.51 -50.46 -21.27
C LYS A 688 46.66 -49.40 -22.04
N LYS A 689 47.21 -48.90 -23.17
CA LYS A 689 46.58 -48.30 -24.39
C LYS A 689 45.03 -48.46 -24.50
N THR A 690 44.20 -47.51 -24.99
CA THR A 690 44.42 -46.60 -26.14
C THR A 690 43.33 -45.49 -26.26
N TRP A 691 43.73 -44.24 -26.60
CA TRP A 691 43.11 -43.27 -27.55
C TRP A 691 41.64 -42.75 -27.46
N ILE A 692 41.46 -41.58 -28.09
CA ILE A 692 40.21 -40.82 -28.43
C ILE A 692 39.51 -40.06 -27.27
N GLN A 693 39.67 -38.72 -27.30
CA GLN A 693 38.70 -37.78 -26.70
C GLN A 693 37.53 -37.55 -27.66
N SER A 694 36.29 -37.72 -27.19
CA SER A 694 35.05 -37.34 -27.89
C SER A 694 33.90 -37.30 -26.87
N LYS A 695 32.86 -36.45 -26.92
CA LYS A 695 32.43 -35.40 -27.88
C LYS A 695 31.89 -34.19 -27.08
N LYS A 696 31.98 -32.98 -27.65
CA LYS A 696 30.97 -31.93 -27.40
C LYS A 696 29.83 -32.11 -28.41
N PRO A 697 28.54 -31.93 -28.03
CA PRO A 697 27.46 -31.80 -29.01
C PRO A 697 27.52 -30.42 -29.68
N ASN A 698 27.58 -30.40 -31.01
CA ASN A 698 27.10 -29.26 -31.81
C ASN A 698 25.55 -29.36 -31.88
N TYR A 699 24.81 -28.33 -32.29
CA TYR A 699 24.55 -27.93 -33.69
C TYR A 699 23.53 -26.75 -33.65
N LEU A 700 23.25 -25.95 -34.69
CA LEU A 700 23.68 -25.98 -36.10
C LEU A 700 23.67 -24.53 -36.67
N THR A 701 24.66 -24.18 -37.48
CA THR A 701 24.57 -23.11 -38.50
C THR A 701 25.24 -23.63 -39.77
N THR A 702 24.80 -23.18 -40.94
CA THR A 702 25.20 -23.77 -42.23
C THR A 702 26.01 -22.79 -43.08
N ASN A 703 27.26 -23.18 -43.40
CA ASN A 703 27.93 -23.19 -44.72
C ASN A 703 27.75 -21.99 -45.71
N LEU A 704 28.76 -21.56 -46.48
CA LEU A 704 29.84 -22.34 -47.13
C LEU A 704 31.00 -21.43 -47.60
N ALA A 705 32.25 -21.95 -47.61
CA ALA A 705 33.41 -21.56 -48.45
C ALA A 705 34.03 -20.13 -48.33
N ASN A 706 35.32 -19.87 -48.61
CA ASN A 706 36.46 -20.75 -48.93
C ASN A 706 37.84 -20.08 -48.63
N SER A 707 38.90 -20.90 -48.46
CA SER A 707 40.36 -20.64 -48.72
C SER A 707 41.08 -19.36 -48.25
N GLY A 708 42.34 -19.47 -47.75
CA GLY A 708 43.32 -18.36 -47.83
C GLY A 708 44.38 -18.25 -46.72
N ASP A 709 45.51 -18.94 -46.89
CA ASP A 709 46.70 -19.06 -46.03
C ASP A 709 47.36 -17.81 -45.35
N ASN A 710 47.70 -18.01 -44.07
CA ASN A 710 49.00 -17.77 -43.39
C ASN A 710 49.62 -16.37 -43.08
N LEU A 711 50.28 -16.37 -41.90
CA LEU A 711 51.39 -15.54 -41.39
C LEU A 711 51.17 -14.03 -41.06
N ASN A 712 52.03 -13.37 -40.27
CA ASN A 712 52.39 -13.48 -38.83
C ASN A 712 53.24 -12.25 -38.42
N THR A 713 53.42 -12.00 -37.10
CA THR A 713 54.21 -10.91 -36.46
C THR A 713 53.61 -9.49 -36.63
N LYS A 714 53.55 -8.57 -35.65
CA LYS A 714 54.28 -8.19 -34.41
C LYS A 714 55.35 -7.10 -34.57
N ASN A 715 55.09 -6.01 -33.81
CA ASN A 715 56.00 -5.27 -32.92
C ASN A 715 56.75 -3.98 -33.37
N ILE A 716 56.82 -3.08 -32.38
CA ILE A 716 57.85 -2.05 -32.07
C ILE A 716 57.77 -0.66 -32.72
N GLN A 717 57.55 0.34 -31.85
CA GLN A 717 58.24 1.65 -31.63
C GLN A 717 59.02 2.29 -32.82
N ALA A 718 59.12 3.63 -32.95
CA ALA A 718 59.52 4.55 -31.87
C ALA A 718 59.39 6.06 -32.24
N LYS A 719 59.55 6.92 -31.22
CA LYS A 719 60.17 8.29 -31.17
C LYS A 719 60.08 9.21 -32.43
N PHE A 720 59.81 10.50 -32.31
CA PHE A 720 60.59 11.47 -31.50
C PHE A 720 59.81 12.75 -31.12
N ARG A 721 60.37 13.50 -30.15
CA ARG A 721 60.07 14.93 -29.88
C ARG A 721 60.61 15.80 -31.05
N LYS A 722 60.32 17.10 -31.22
CA LYS A 722 60.36 18.19 -30.22
C LYS A 722 59.91 19.52 -30.87
N ASN A 723 59.67 20.54 -30.02
CA ASN A 723 59.54 21.97 -30.34
C ASN A 723 58.34 22.41 -31.21
N GLN A 724 57.99 23.70 -31.28
CA GLN A 724 57.66 24.69 -30.23
C GLN A 724 57.22 26.00 -30.91
N ASN A 725 56.43 26.83 -30.21
CA ASN A 725 56.28 28.28 -30.39
C ASN A 725 55.61 28.78 -31.71
N THR A 726 54.45 29.46 -31.61
CA THR A 726 54.25 30.94 -31.64
C THR A 726 53.92 31.49 -33.03
N ALA A 727 53.05 32.50 -33.23
CA ALA A 727 52.15 33.22 -32.31
C ALA A 727 50.95 33.82 -33.09
N ASN A 728 50.00 34.43 -32.38
CA ASN A 728 48.86 35.15 -32.96
C ASN A 728 49.30 36.41 -33.74
N PHE A 729 48.52 36.82 -34.75
CA PHE A 729 48.17 38.24 -34.94
C PHE A 729 46.79 38.40 -35.62
N LYS A 730 46.18 39.58 -35.50
CA LYS A 730 44.90 39.99 -36.11
C LYS A 730 45.16 41.06 -37.19
N GLN A 731 44.35 41.12 -38.27
CA GLN A 731 43.51 42.28 -38.68
C GLN A 731 43.08 42.31 -40.17
N LEU A 732 41.75 42.45 -40.38
CA LEU A 732 41.03 43.41 -41.26
C LEU A 732 41.31 43.54 -42.79
N PHE A 733 40.32 43.07 -43.59
CA PHE A 733 39.70 43.65 -44.81
C PHE A 733 40.50 44.06 -46.06
N PRO A 734 39.85 43.98 -47.26
CA PRO A 734 39.46 45.23 -47.95
C PRO A 734 38.13 45.25 -48.77
N LYS A 735 37.47 46.43 -48.74
CA LYS A 735 36.77 47.20 -49.81
C LYS A 735 35.74 46.59 -50.80
N ASN A 736 34.50 47.07 -50.66
CA ASN A 736 33.58 47.70 -51.65
C ASN A 736 33.48 47.24 -53.13
N ILE A 737 32.24 46.90 -53.56
CA ILE A 737 31.57 47.38 -54.80
C ILE A 737 30.11 47.78 -54.44
N LYS A 738 29.40 48.56 -55.27
CA LYS A 738 28.17 49.31 -54.95
C LYS A 738 27.06 49.18 -56.01
N GLU A 739 25.81 49.35 -55.54
CA GLU A 739 24.65 49.99 -56.21
C GLU A 739 23.77 49.32 -57.30
N ASN A 740 22.45 49.46 -57.05
CA ASN A 740 21.32 49.79 -57.95
C ASN A 740 20.35 48.70 -58.53
N PRO A 741 19.02 49.04 -58.66
CA PRO A 741 17.97 48.21 -58.04
C PRO A 741 16.61 48.12 -58.82
N VAL A 742 15.49 47.93 -58.08
CA VAL A 742 14.06 47.97 -58.50
C VAL A 742 13.55 46.62 -59.10
N ALA A 743 12.38 46.04 -58.78
CA ALA A 743 11.10 46.63 -58.34
C ALA A 743 10.30 45.87 -57.23
N PHE A 744 9.64 46.66 -56.37
CA PHE A 744 8.21 46.62 -55.89
C PHE A 744 7.39 45.31 -55.90
N SER A 745 6.45 45.03 -54.96
CA SER A 745 5.92 45.72 -53.75
C SER A 745 5.16 44.68 -52.84
N LYS A 746 4.57 44.95 -51.66
CA LYS A 746 4.08 46.18 -50.98
C LYS A 746 3.96 45.97 -49.45
N ASN A 747 3.79 47.06 -48.69
CA ASN A 747 3.86 47.16 -47.21
C ASN A 747 2.54 46.69 -46.51
N ALA A 748 2.33 46.70 -45.18
CA ALA A 748 2.97 47.47 -44.08
C ALA A 748 2.80 46.89 -42.65
N ASP A 749 3.44 47.58 -41.69
CA ASP A 749 3.41 47.45 -40.22
C ASP A 749 2.07 48.01 -39.62
N SER A 750 1.81 48.18 -38.29
CA SER A 750 2.55 48.04 -37.02
C SER A 750 1.57 47.96 -35.83
N ASP A 751 2.00 47.41 -34.69
CA ASP A 751 1.69 47.79 -33.29
C ASP A 751 0.26 48.11 -32.72
N ASN A 752 0.04 47.54 -31.53
CA ASN A 752 -0.62 48.11 -30.34
C ASN A 752 -2.15 48.17 -30.13
N PHE A 753 -2.50 48.06 -28.83
CA PHE A 753 -3.73 48.36 -28.08
C PHE A 753 -5.08 48.62 -28.79
N GLY A 754 -6.12 47.89 -28.35
CA GLY A 754 -7.52 48.31 -28.53
C GLY A 754 -8.56 47.39 -27.88
N ASN A 755 -9.25 47.88 -26.84
CA ASN A 755 -10.55 47.30 -26.44
C ASN A 755 -11.62 47.80 -27.42
N LEU A 756 -12.60 46.94 -27.76
CA LEU A 756 -14.02 47.30 -27.60
C LEU A 756 -14.94 46.07 -27.71
N ASN A 757 -16.09 46.16 -27.05
CA ASN A 757 -17.18 45.19 -27.15
C ASN A 757 -17.98 45.46 -28.46
N TYR A 758 -18.81 44.51 -28.90
CA TYR A 758 -20.29 44.68 -28.80
C TYR A 758 -21.07 43.39 -29.11
N ASN A 759 -21.73 42.87 -28.07
CA ASN A 759 -23.10 42.33 -28.03
C ASN A 759 -23.75 41.55 -29.21
N ASN A 760 -24.43 40.47 -28.81
CA ASN A 760 -25.66 39.91 -29.42
C ASN A 760 -25.50 39.13 -30.76
N LYS A 761 -26.38 38.17 -31.12
CA LYS A 761 -27.75 37.84 -30.63
C LYS A 761 -28.09 36.33 -30.76
N LYS A 762 -28.72 35.78 -29.71
CA LYS A 762 -29.77 34.74 -29.69
C LYS A 762 -29.84 33.55 -30.70
N TYR A 763 -29.97 32.35 -30.09
CA TYR A 763 -31.02 31.32 -30.31
C TYR A 763 -30.89 30.21 -31.38
N ASN A 764 -31.18 28.97 -30.92
CA ASN A 764 -32.09 27.93 -31.45
C ASN A 764 -32.16 27.61 -32.98
N LYS A 765 -32.39 26.35 -33.43
CA LYS A 765 -33.02 25.21 -32.73
C LYS A 765 -32.69 23.85 -33.39
N ASN A 766 -32.62 22.83 -32.54
CA ASN A 766 -32.88 21.39 -32.73
C ASN A 766 -33.24 20.82 -34.13
N SER A 767 -32.41 19.87 -34.57
CA SER A 767 -32.77 18.50 -35.03
C SER A 767 -33.76 18.24 -36.18
N LYS A 768 -33.37 17.31 -37.07
CA LYS A 768 -34.20 16.16 -37.46
C LYS A 768 -33.34 14.96 -37.84
N ASN A 769 -33.90 13.76 -37.75
CA ASN A 769 -33.28 12.51 -38.22
C ASN A 769 -33.32 12.45 -39.75
N LEU A 770 -32.46 11.62 -40.37
CA LEU A 770 -32.87 10.58 -41.33
C LEU A 770 -31.68 9.64 -41.66
N ASN A 771 -32.02 8.44 -42.13
CA ASN A 771 -31.13 7.43 -42.72
C ASN A 771 -31.85 6.99 -44.01
N PRO A 772 -31.18 6.83 -45.17
CA PRO A 772 -30.66 5.50 -45.51
C PRO A 772 -29.37 5.47 -46.39
N ASN A 773 -28.76 4.27 -46.46
CA ASN A 773 -28.09 3.58 -47.59
C ASN A 773 -27.36 4.38 -48.71
N PHE A 774 -26.17 3.92 -49.15
CA PHE A 774 -25.98 3.25 -50.47
C PHE A 774 -24.53 2.72 -50.74
N VAL A 775 -24.38 1.89 -51.80
CA VAL A 775 -23.16 1.43 -52.54
C VAL A 775 -22.07 0.54 -51.88
N LYS A 776 -22.23 -0.77 -52.17
CA LYS A 776 -21.28 -1.82 -52.63
C LYS A 776 -19.82 -1.50 -53.03
N LYS A 777 -18.92 -2.47 -52.71
CA LYS A 777 -17.73 -2.97 -53.48
C LYS A 777 -16.57 -1.97 -53.76
N GLN A 778 -15.32 -2.37 -54.06
CA GLN A 778 -14.76 -3.70 -54.41
C GLN A 778 -13.36 -3.95 -53.78
N THR A 779 -12.84 -5.18 -53.90
CA THR A 779 -11.60 -5.69 -53.29
C THR A 779 -10.34 -5.53 -54.14
N LEU A 780 -9.14 -5.41 -53.52
CA LEU A 780 -7.97 -6.25 -53.87
C LEU A 780 -6.76 -6.16 -52.90
N GLY A 781 -6.30 -7.33 -52.44
CA GLY A 781 -4.91 -7.75 -52.19
C GLY A 781 -3.89 -6.90 -51.41
N LEU A 782 -3.39 -7.45 -50.29
CA LEU A 782 -1.99 -7.95 -50.18
C LEU A 782 -1.81 -8.91 -48.99
N LYS A 783 -0.65 -9.59 -48.89
CA LYS A 783 -0.49 -10.84 -48.10
C LYS A 783 0.19 -10.66 -46.73
N ASN A 784 -0.29 -11.48 -45.78
CA ASN A 784 0.42 -12.16 -44.68
C ASN A 784 1.55 -11.43 -43.93
N ASN A 785 1.37 -11.29 -42.61
CA ASN A 785 2.40 -11.73 -41.67
C ASN A 785 1.77 -12.45 -40.46
N LYS A 786 2.47 -13.44 -39.89
CA LYS A 786 1.88 -14.36 -38.88
C LYS A 786 1.88 -13.75 -37.48
N ILE A 787 0.76 -13.88 -36.76
CA ILE A 787 0.66 -13.67 -35.30
C ILE A 787 -0.03 -14.90 -34.70
N CYS A 788 0.52 -15.44 -33.61
CA CYS A 788 -0.03 -16.63 -32.93
C CYS A 788 -1.32 -16.28 -32.16
N PRO A 789 -2.35 -17.15 -32.17
CA PRO A 789 -3.62 -16.87 -31.51
C PRO A 789 -3.53 -17.03 -29.98
N VAL A 790 -4.18 -16.12 -29.25
CA VAL A 790 -4.42 -16.24 -27.81
C VAL A 790 -5.55 -17.25 -27.56
N PHE A 791 -5.27 -18.30 -26.78
CA PHE A 791 -6.30 -19.26 -26.38
C PHE A 791 -7.19 -18.70 -25.28
N TYR A 792 -8.47 -18.46 -25.61
CA TYR A 792 -9.54 -18.29 -24.63
C TYR A 792 -10.17 -19.65 -24.33
N PRO A 793 -10.38 -20.03 -23.05
CA PRO A 793 -11.15 -21.22 -22.71
C PRO A 793 -12.63 -21.01 -23.06
N LYS A 794 -13.22 -21.96 -23.80
CA LYS A 794 -14.62 -21.92 -24.22
C LYS A 794 -15.57 -22.08 -23.02
N SER A 795 -16.63 -21.28 -22.98
CA SER A 795 -17.86 -21.63 -22.26
C SER A 795 -18.58 -22.79 -22.96
N PRO A 796 -19.34 -23.65 -22.25
CA PRO A 796 -20.21 -24.63 -22.90
C PRO A 796 -21.32 -23.94 -23.69
N ASP A 797 -21.50 -24.31 -24.95
CA ASP A 797 -22.57 -23.79 -25.80
C ASP A 797 -23.93 -24.40 -25.44
N SER A 798 -24.98 -23.57 -25.43
CA SER A 798 -26.38 -24.01 -25.51
C SER A 798 -26.89 -23.74 -26.92
N THR A 799 -27.20 -24.79 -27.68
CA THR A 799 -27.62 -24.67 -29.08
C THR A 799 -29.00 -24.03 -29.27
N GLN A 800 -29.15 -23.35 -30.41
CA GLN A 800 -30.37 -22.67 -30.87
C GLN A 800 -31.38 -23.72 -31.45
N ALA A 801 -32.61 -23.40 -31.90
CA ALA A 801 -33.18 -22.13 -32.34
C ALA A 801 -34.74 -22.10 -32.34
N ASN A 802 -35.30 -20.89 -32.53
CA ASN A 802 -36.56 -20.51 -33.22
C ASN A 802 -37.83 -21.39 -33.07
N PHE A 803 -39.01 -20.85 -32.74
CA PHE A 803 -39.75 -19.87 -33.58
C PHE A 803 -40.79 -19.01 -32.79
N HIS A 804 -41.40 -18.02 -33.46
CA HIS A 804 -42.44 -17.14 -32.91
C HIS A 804 -43.83 -17.78 -32.78
N LYS A 805 -44.50 -17.60 -31.63
CA LYS A 805 -45.76 -16.81 -31.49
C LYS A 805 -46.18 -16.62 -30.02
N LYS A 806 -46.87 -15.51 -29.73
CA LYS A 806 -47.67 -15.21 -28.51
C LYS A 806 -49.15 -15.64 -28.77
N PRO A 807 -50.11 -15.70 -27.80
CA PRO A 807 -50.16 -14.89 -26.56
C PRO A 807 -50.83 -15.48 -25.28
N ILE A 808 -50.77 -14.69 -24.18
CA ILE A 808 -51.80 -14.49 -23.12
C ILE A 808 -52.05 -15.59 -22.04
N ALA A 809 -52.54 -15.10 -20.88
CA ALA A 809 -53.01 -15.79 -19.66
C ALA A 809 -51.99 -16.66 -18.89
N SER A 810 -51.64 -16.47 -17.62
CA SER A 810 -52.28 -15.94 -16.40
C SER A 810 -53.12 -16.95 -15.58
N LYS A 811 -52.51 -17.49 -14.51
CA LYS A 811 -53.06 -17.55 -13.14
C LYS A 811 -52.01 -18.05 -12.14
N LYS A 812 -52.16 -17.63 -10.88
CA LYS A 812 -51.57 -18.30 -9.71
C LYS A 812 -52.52 -19.43 -9.29
N ASN A 813 -52.02 -20.53 -8.74
CA ASN A 813 -52.40 -20.95 -7.38
C ASN A 813 -51.62 -22.18 -6.86
N TYR A 814 -51.03 -21.97 -5.67
CA TYR A 814 -51.11 -22.79 -4.46
C TYR A 814 -51.35 -24.32 -4.44
N LYS A 815 -50.68 -24.91 -3.43
CA LYS A 815 -51.01 -26.14 -2.68
C LYS A 815 -50.74 -27.50 -3.33
N SER A 816 -49.52 -27.97 -3.03
CA SER A 816 -49.28 -29.24 -2.32
C SER A 816 -50.50 -29.99 -1.77
N GLN A 817 -50.53 -31.30 -2.00
CA GLN A 817 -50.55 -32.27 -0.89
C GLN A 817 -49.94 -33.62 -1.33
N ASN A 818 -49.32 -34.33 -0.40
CA ASN A 818 -48.88 -35.71 -0.60
C ASN A 818 -50.07 -36.65 -0.40
N LEU A 819 -50.05 -37.82 -1.02
CA LEU A 819 -50.29 -39.13 -0.39
C LEU A 819 -49.98 -40.26 -1.38
N ASN A 820 -49.27 -41.29 -0.88
CA ASN A 820 -49.45 -42.75 -1.04
C ASN A 820 -49.93 -43.36 -2.39
N ASP A 821 -49.54 -44.59 -2.76
CA ASP A 821 -48.80 -45.62 -2.03
C ASP A 821 -48.13 -46.66 -2.97
N LYS A 822 -47.22 -47.46 -2.39
CA LYS A 822 -46.87 -48.88 -2.69
C LYS A 822 -46.73 -49.45 -4.12
N ILE A 823 -45.64 -50.22 -4.27
CA ILE A 823 -45.55 -51.62 -4.76
C ILE A 823 -46.26 -51.97 -6.10
N GLY A 824 -45.63 -52.54 -7.11
CA GLY A 824 -44.27 -53.11 -7.20
C GLY A 824 -44.26 -54.46 -7.96
N LYS A 825 -43.07 -54.92 -8.38
CA LYS A 825 -42.86 -55.96 -9.43
C LYS A 825 -43.29 -55.45 -10.83
N SER A 826 -42.87 -56.01 -11.97
CA SER A 826 -42.06 -57.19 -12.30
C SER A 826 -41.24 -56.87 -13.57
N GLU A 827 -39.91 -57.02 -13.54
CA GLU A 827 -39.18 -58.10 -14.23
C GLU A 827 -38.64 -57.76 -15.64
N ASN A 828 -37.58 -58.48 -16.00
CA ASN A 828 -37.19 -59.02 -17.32
C ASN A 828 -37.49 -58.24 -18.63
N SER A 829 -36.55 -58.10 -19.58
CA SER A 829 -35.13 -58.54 -19.61
C SER A 829 -34.38 -57.94 -20.82
N LYS A 830 -33.14 -58.40 -21.05
CA LYS A 830 -32.48 -58.72 -22.34
C LYS A 830 -32.97 -58.01 -23.63
N SER A 831 -32.08 -57.53 -24.52
CA SER A 831 -30.61 -57.59 -24.51
C SER A 831 -29.97 -56.90 -25.74
N LYS A 832 -28.69 -56.57 -25.61
CA LYS A 832 -27.61 -56.73 -26.62
C LYS A 832 -27.67 -55.99 -27.97
N GLN A 833 -26.53 -55.32 -28.24
CA GLN A 833 -25.79 -55.32 -29.52
C GLN A 833 -26.43 -54.53 -30.71
N THR A 834 -25.68 -53.94 -31.64
CA THR A 834 -24.20 -53.95 -31.88
C THR A 834 -23.76 -52.67 -32.62
N THR A 835 -22.43 -52.43 -32.69
CA THR A 835 -21.69 -51.69 -33.76
C THR A 835 -22.05 -50.21 -34.05
N GLU A 836 -21.15 -49.35 -34.56
CA GLU A 836 -19.68 -49.16 -34.44
C GLU A 836 -19.33 -47.85 -35.18
N SER A 837 -18.15 -47.25 -34.94
CA SER A 837 -17.57 -46.08 -35.65
C SER A 837 -18.40 -44.75 -35.62
N ASN A 838 -17.85 -43.57 -35.32
CA ASN A 838 -16.46 -43.09 -35.16
C ASN A 838 -16.34 -42.12 -33.98
#